data_AF-A0A844M9C8-F1
#
_entry.id   AF-A0A844M9C8-F1
#
_cell.length_a   1.000
_cell.length_b   1.000
_cell.length_c   1.000
_cell.angle_alpha   90.00
_cell.angle_beta   90.00
_cell.angle_gamma   90.00
#
_symmetry.space_group_name_H-M   'P 1'
#
loop_
_entity.id
_entity.type
_entity.pdbx_description
1 polymer ?
#
loop_
_entity_poly.entity_id
_entity_poly.type
_entity_poly.pdbx_seq_one_letter_code
_entity_poly.pdbx_strand_id
1 'polypeptide(L)'
;MGFWKRLREVFSVQESLKTTTEASKAVLEAAKTLKEQGNSIEALKPLLQNSSSLLDVLCSPLAQVVGSGLPFVSVGIALLNGYRQLTQQDPSLEDCVFIVSQAAYLESLSETLSFYPSLNLDNYKNISEIHKEVRKVIIQELNDFQLDYENARRVVVCFHESQLAEKFKKILSQRLTILNKPEIDILTERVAWNTHRHLMKAWIQSDETVKKVIQPSFGDWLKEEERLVSIDDYLKEIEQKPLEKVFTENFSYRDIYVSLKEKPVKEDGQRNNDAPPVDLLKWAWTMLTEPNQPKKVLFIQGGPGRGKSVFCRMFADWVRQYLHPVWTPILIRLRDIDHFESRLESTLKQELKCDFIQSQNDSKWLTNKNTRFLFLLDGFDELQIQARNNFNLKAFLEQVEGFQKECNDSKEMGHRVLITGRPMSLQGIYDLPRIFERVEILELDKELQNQWANKWEALSARQGQTANFQQFLEVLQKDDCPDALKEVKKLAEEPLLLYLLAVMHREGKLAIEEFEKVTARSAKIVIYQKALELVLDRQRSAQDDTNLNPKITKLKSKDLRRILTEAALCVAQSGGELALMSMLEGRFQDDPVKEALETAKKEVGEEALKNALAAFYIRPAGNQEGGIEFYHKSFSEFLFAERLKASLKTWTQYKESDEDEDEEKQPMISTTQMNFEIYDLLGFGKLTPEVVEYLMGLLIESKSFDWETLFTRLNKFYRNWSKGKFIDSGTETLPQKKVQQLDRYNIAIGQRQVDVYAGLNVMILLLELHRYGQDQNDDALKQKIYFYPLGKPDTPDNDKFQLFSIIGYSECLKVESFGSVVGRFLSGANLDGANLRGANLRGANLDGANLSGANLSGAYLSGANLSGAYLSGAYLSGANLSGANLRGANLTSEDKGDIIWDENTQWDGVNGLENATVPEALKQQLGLA
;
A
#
# COMPACT_ATOMS: atom_id res chain seq x y z
N MET A 1 -37.53 32.05 45.96
CA MET A 1 -36.63 31.82 47.13
C MET A 1 -37.02 30.61 47.99
N GLY A 2 -37.93 29.72 47.54
CA GLY A 2 -38.75 28.90 48.47
C GLY A 2 -38.65 27.37 48.39
N PHE A 3 -37.73 26.79 47.63
CA PHE A 3 -37.70 25.33 47.45
C PHE A 3 -36.34 24.70 47.77
N TRP A 4 -35.22 25.29 47.31
CA TRP A 4 -33.88 24.88 47.75
C TRP A 4 -33.64 25.05 49.24
N LYS A 5 -34.37 25.92 49.97
CA LYS A 5 -34.28 26.01 51.43
C LYS A 5 -35.03 24.86 52.14
N ARG A 6 -36.10 24.32 51.53
CA ARG A 6 -36.87 23.18 52.06
C ARG A 6 -36.29 21.84 51.65
N LEU A 7 -35.77 21.72 50.44
CA LEU A 7 -34.98 20.54 50.04
C LEU A 7 -33.59 20.56 50.71
N ARG A 8 -32.94 21.71 50.98
CA ARG A 8 -31.84 21.80 51.96
C ARG A 8 -32.27 21.63 53.42
N GLU A 9 -33.54 21.58 53.80
CA GLU A 9 -33.93 21.27 55.20
C GLU A 9 -34.27 19.79 55.38
N VAL A 10 -34.67 19.11 54.30
CA VAL A 10 -34.77 17.63 54.23
C VAL A 10 -33.40 17.00 53.91
N PHE A 11 -32.57 17.71 53.14
CA PHE A 11 -31.19 17.38 52.79
C PHE A 11 -30.18 18.39 53.38
N SER A 12 -30.47 19.00 54.55
CA SER A 12 -29.44 19.71 55.31
C SER A 12 -28.57 18.66 55.96
N VAL A 13 -27.27 18.81 55.72
CA VAL A 13 -26.23 18.22 56.52
C VAL A 13 -26.45 18.63 57.99
N GLN A 14 -27.14 17.79 58.76
CA GLN A 14 -26.74 17.61 60.15
C GLN A 14 -25.44 16.80 60.11
N GLU A 15 -24.47 17.23 60.91
CA GLU A 15 -23.16 16.62 61.13
C GLU A 15 -23.28 15.26 61.86
N SER A 16 -24.32 14.46 61.56
CA SER A 16 -24.65 13.23 62.23
C SER A 16 -24.67 12.04 61.26
N LEU A 17 -23.54 11.33 61.22
CA LEU A 17 -23.45 9.87 61.17
C LEU A 17 -24.44 9.14 60.25
N LYS A 18 -24.21 9.14 58.93
CA LYS A 18 -24.62 8.03 58.05
C LYS A 18 -23.51 7.72 57.05
N THR A 19 -23.07 6.47 57.03
CA THR A 19 -21.86 6.02 56.32
C THR A 19 -21.97 6.30 54.82
N THR A 20 -20.85 6.56 54.13
CA THR A 20 -20.75 6.71 52.65
C THR A 20 -21.52 5.61 51.89
N THR A 21 -21.67 4.45 52.53
CA THR A 21 -22.32 3.24 52.05
C THR A 21 -23.86 3.27 52.12
N GLU A 22 -24.47 4.06 53.01
CA GLU A 22 -25.93 4.12 53.16
C GLU A 22 -26.60 4.98 52.07
N ALA A 23 -25.99 6.14 51.74
CA ALA A 23 -26.50 7.04 50.71
C ALA A 23 -26.50 6.39 49.32
N SER A 24 -25.43 5.68 48.99
CA SER A 24 -25.28 5.00 47.71
C SER A 24 -26.19 3.76 47.57
N LYS A 25 -26.38 3.01 48.67
CA LYS A 25 -27.35 1.90 48.72
C LYS A 25 -28.78 2.37 48.51
N ALA A 26 -29.15 3.52 49.09
CA ALA A 26 -30.49 4.08 48.96
C ALA A 26 -30.85 4.42 47.50
N VAL A 27 -29.89 4.95 46.72
CA VAL A 27 -30.12 5.24 45.29
C VAL A 27 -30.22 3.94 44.46
N LEU A 28 -29.37 2.95 44.72
CA LEU A 28 -29.42 1.65 44.04
C LEU A 28 -30.71 0.87 44.35
N GLU A 29 -31.19 0.92 45.59
CA GLU A 29 -32.44 0.28 46.03
C GLU A 29 -33.67 0.96 45.41
N ALA A 30 -33.69 2.29 45.34
CA ALA A 30 -34.74 3.03 44.65
C ALA A 30 -34.81 2.69 43.16
N ALA A 31 -33.65 2.62 42.49
CA ALA A 31 -33.59 2.26 41.07
C ALA A 31 -34.02 0.80 40.81
N LYS A 32 -33.71 -0.14 41.73
CA LYS A 32 -34.17 -1.53 41.65
C LYS A 32 -35.68 -1.64 41.83
N THR A 33 -36.21 -0.96 42.85
CA THR A 33 -37.64 -0.97 43.16
C THR A 33 -38.47 -0.37 42.02
N LEU A 34 -37.97 0.71 41.37
CA LEU A 34 -38.62 1.31 40.20
C LEU A 34 -38.61 0.39 38.96
N LYS A 35 -37.56 -0.41 38.78
CA LYS A 35 -37.48 -1.44 37.73
C LYS A 35 -38.52 -2.55 37.93
N GLU A 36 -38.84 -2.89 39.18
CA GLU A 36 -39.77 -3.99 39.52
C GLU A 36 -41.23 -3.54 39.66
N GLN A 37 -41.49 -2.33 40.17
CA GLN A 37 -42.83 -1.87 40.57
C GLN A 37 -43.39 -0.69 39.73
N GLY A 38 -42.61 -0.15 38.78
CA GLY A 38 -42.98 1.01 37.97
C GLY A 38 -42.90 2.35 38.72
N ASN A 39 -43.29 3.45 38.06
CA ASN A 39 -43.13 4.83 38.53
C ASN A 39 -43.99 5.19 39.77
N SER A 40 -43.66 4.63 40.94
CA SER A 40 -44.30 4.93 42.22
C SER A 40 -43.38 5.77 43.11
N ILE A 41 -43.92 6.81 43.75
CA ILE A 41 -43.20 7.65 44.73
C ILE A 41 -42.86 6.87 46.00
N GLU A 42 -43.55 5.77 46.28
CA GLU A 42 -43.20 4.90 47.40
C GLU A 42 -41.83 4.25 47.22
N ALA A 43 -41.42 3.98 45.97
CA ALA A 43 -40.09 3.48 45.64
C ALA A 43 -38.96 4.50 45.89
N LEU A 44 -39.29 5.79 46.03
CA LEU A 44 -38.34 6.88 46.24
C LEU A 44 -38.15 7.26 47.73
N LYS A 45 -38.96 6.71 48.65
CA LYS A 45 -38.87 6.98 50.10
C LYS A 45 -37.45 6.77 50.67
N PRO A 46 -36.69 5.70 50.31
CA PRO A 46 -35.33 5.50 50.83
C PRO A 46 -34.35 6.59 50.38
N LEU A 47 -34.51 7.08 49.14
CA LEU A 47 -33.66 8.08 48.51
C LEU A 47 -33.88 9.47 49.10
N LEU A 48 -35.15 9.84 49.33
CA LEU A 48 -35.57 11.09 49.98
C LEU A 48 -35.15 11.17 51.47
N GLN A 49 -34.89 10.03 52.11
CA GLN A 49 -34.51 9.97 53.53
C GLN A 49 -32.99 9.84 53.78
N ASN A 50 -32.21 9.35 52.80
CA ASN A 50 -30.83 8.88 53.08
C ASN A 50 -29.74 9.31 52.07
N SER A 51 -30.06 9.88 50.91
CA SER A 51 -29.04 10.38 49.96
C SER A 51 -28.92 11.90 50.02
N SER A 52 -27.92 12.51 49.36
CA SER A 52 -27.84 13.97 49.14
C SER A 52 -27.84 14.35 47.66
N SER A 53 -27.45 13.41 46.80
CA SER A 53 -27.40 13.54 45.35
C SER A 53 -27.54 12.15 44.72
N LEU A 54 -28.02 12.08 43.48
CA LEU A 54 -27.99 10.82 42.71
C LEU A 54 -26.54 10.37 42.44
N LEU A 55 -25.61 11.31 42.31
CA LEU A 55 -24.18 11.02 42.09
C LEU A 55 -23.50 10.36 43.30
N ASP A 56 -24.15 10.31 44.47
CA ASP A 56 -23.67 9.53 45.62
C ASP A 56 -23.49 8.04 45.27
N VAL A 57 -24.14 7.54 44.22
CA VAL A 57 -23.92 6.20 43.62
C VAL A 57 -22.45 5.97 43.25
N LEU A 58 -21.71 7.01 42.85
CA LEU A 58 -20.29 6.89 42.51
C LEU A 58 -19.41 6.54 43.72
N CYS A 59 -19.93 6.66 44.95
CA CYS A 59 -19.31 6.18 46.18
C CYS A 59 -19.56 4.68 46.44
N SER A 60 -20.16 3.95 45.49
CA SER A 60 -20.28 2.48 45.49
C SER A 60 -19.38 1.82 44.44
N PRO A 61 -19.14 0.50 44.56
CA PRO A 61 -18.43 -0.26 43.54
C PRO A 61 -19.09 -0.08 42.17
N LEU A 62 -18.30 0.25 41.13
CA LEU A 62 -18.83 0.55 39.80
C LEU A 62 -19.48 -0.69 39.15
N ALA A 63 -19.09 -1.91 39.53
CA ALA A 63 -19.77 -3.11 39.06
C ALA A 63 -21.23 -3.18 39.55
N GLN A 64 -21.58 -2.58 40.70
CA GLN A 64 -22.97 -2.48 41.16
C GLN A 64 -23.77 -1.43 40.38
N VAL A 65 -23.09 -0.50 39.72
CA VAL A 65 -23.72 0.50 38.84
C VAL A 65 -24.00 -0.12 37.46
N VAL A 66 -23.04 -0.87 36.92
CA VAL A 66 -23.10 -1.52 35.60
C VAL A 66 -23.93 -2.82 35.61
N GLY A 67 -23.72 -3.69 36.59
CA GLY A 67 -24.24 -5.06 36.62
C GLY A 67 -25.74 -5.19 36.91
N SER A 68 -26.42 -4.11 37.26
CA SER A 68 -27.83 -4.14 37.67
C SER A 68 -28.82 -3.69 36.58
N GLY A 69 -28.35 -3.12 35.47
CA GLY A 69 -29.20 -2.62 34.37
C GLY A 69 -30.32 -1.71 34.89
N LEU A 70 -29.97 -0.76 35.74
CA LEU A 70 -30.91 0.08 36.48
C LEU A 70 -31.29 1.30 35.64
N PRO A 71 -32.59 1.61 35.48
CA PRO A 71 -33.03 2.74 34.67
C PRO A 71 -32.91 4.05 35.46
N PHE A 72 -31.69 4.60 35.58
CA PHE A 72 -31.41 5.84 36.29
C PHE A 72 -32.23 7.01 35.74
N VAL A 73 -32.44 7.07 34.42
CA VAL A 73 -33.33 8.06 33.80
C VAL A 73 -34.75 7.99 34.37
N SER A 74 -35.30 6.79 34.57
CA SER A 74 -36.62 6.60 35.18
C SER A 74 -36.64 7.06 36.65
N VAL A 75 -35.54 6.91 37.40
CA VAL A 75 -35.39 7.49 38.74
C VAL A 75 -35.49 9.01 38.70
N GLY A 76 -34.81 9.65 37.74
CA GLY A 76 -34.89 11.09 37.53
C GLY A 76 -36.31 11.58 37.24
N ILE A 77 -37.02 10.90 36.32
CA ILE A 77 -38.42 11.22 35.98
C ILE A 77 -39.33 11.03 37.21
N ALA A 78 -39.17 9.92 37.94
CA ALA A 78 -39.97 9.66 39.13
C ALA A 78 -39.73 10.72 40.23
N LEU A 79 -38.50 11.22 40.38
CA LEU A 79 -38.18 12.31 41.32
C LEU A 79 -38.84 13.64 40.91
N LEU A 80 -38.88 13.95 39.61
CA LEU A 80 -39.62 15.11 39.10
C LEU A 80 -41.13 14.99 39.37
N ASN A 81 -41.70 13.81 39.18
CA ASN A 81 -43.11 13.57 39.47
C ASN A 81 -43.40 13.66 40.99
N GLY A 82 -42.47 13.17 41.82
CA GLY A 82 -42.51 13.29 43.28
C GLY A 82 -42.43 14.73 43.79
N TYR A 83 -41.62 15.58 43.15
CA TYR A 83 -41.51 17.02 43.45
C TYR A 83 -42.90 17.67 43.51
N ARG A 84 -43.69 17.44 42.46
CA ARG A 84 -45.01 18.05 42.28
C ARG A 84 -45.99 17.61 43.36
N GLN A 85 -45.95 16.33 43.72
CA GLN A 85 -46.81 15.77 44.77
C GLN A 85 -46.46 16.30 46.17
N LEU A 86 -45.17 16.52 46.44
CA LEU A 86 -44.70 16.95 47.76
C LEU A 86 -44.83 18.46 48.00
N THR A 87 -44.76 19.27 46.94
CA THR A 87 -44.61 20.73 47.10
C THR A 87 -45.73 21.56 46.50
N GLN A 88 -46.65 20.92 45.77
CA GLN A 88 -47.80 21.58 45.14
C GLN A 88 -47.42 22.73 44.19
N GLN A 89 -46.14 22.82 43.80
CA GLN A 89 -45.60 23.80 42.85
C GLN A 89 -45.02 23.06 41.65
N ASP A 90 -45.09 23.69 40.47
CA ASP A 90 -44.43 23.16 39.28
C ASP A 90 -42.92 23.46 39.33
N PRO A 91 -42.05 22.50 38.94
CA PRO A 91 -40.59 22.67 39.03
C PRO A 91 -40.08 23.73 38.05
N SER A 92 -39.05 24.48 38.45
CA SER A 92 -38.36 25.43 37.56
C SER A 92 -37.48 24.71 36.54
N LEU A 93 -37.02 25.41 35.50
CA LEU A 93 -36.12 24.85 34.48
C LEU A 93 -34.81 24.36 35.13
N GLU A 94 -34.27 25.14 36.06
CA GLU A 94 -33.04 24.82 36.78
C GLU A 94 -33.20 23.53 37.61
N ASP A 95 -34.32 23.39 38.32
CA ASP A 95 -34.62 22.21 39.12
C ASP A 95 -34.78 20.96 38.24
N CYS A 96 -35.45 21.09 37.10
CA CYS A 96 -35.62 20.00 36.13
C CYS A 96 -34.27 19.53 35.60
N VAL A 97 -33.46 20.47 35.09
CA VAL A 97 -32.15 20.20 34.49
C VAL A 97 -31.21 19.56 35.51
N PHE A 98 -31.19 20.05 36.74
CA PHE A 98 -30.28 19.55 37.76
C PHE A 98 -30.56 18.10 38.18
N ILE A 99 -31.83 17.70 38.29
CA ILE A 99 -32.21 16.33 38.68
C ILE A 99 -31.98 15.36 37.52
N VAL A 100 -32.47 15.70 36.33
CA VAL A 100 -32.44 14.80 35.18
C VAL A 100 -31.02 14.64 34.62
N SER A 101 -30.18 15.68 34.67
CA SER A 101 -28.78 15.57 34.24
C SER A 101 -27.97 14.59 35.07
N GLN A 102 -28.18 14.51 36.39
CA GLN A 102 -27.51 13.52 37.23
C GLN A 102 -27.94 12.10 36.86
N ALA A 103 -29.24 11.89 36.67
CA ALA A 103 -29.80 10.61 36.25
C ALA A 103 -29.28 10.19 34.87
N ALA A 104 -29.31 11.10 33.89
CA ALA A 104 -28.83 10.88 32.53
C ALA A 104 -27.32 10.62 32.48
N TYR A 105 -26.53 11.30 33.32
CA TYR A 105 -25.08 11.08 33.40
C TYR A 105 -24.73 9.70 33.96
N LEU A 106 -25.49 9.22 34.95
CA LEU A 106 -25.31 7.87 35.50
C LEU A 106 -25.73 6.78 34.50
N GLU A 107 -26.80 7.00 33.75
CA GLU A 107 -27.22 6.10 32.67
C GLU A 107 -26.14 6.03 31.58
N SER A 108 -25.64 7.18 31.15
CA SER A 108 -24.54 7.32 30.19
C SER A 108 -23.27 6.61 30.66
N LEU A 109 -22.93 6.74 31.95
CA LEU A 109 -21.81 6.05 32.57
C LEU A 109 -21.99 4.53 32.56
N SER A 110 -23.18 4.06 32.94
CA SER A 110 -23.50 2.63 32.96
C SER A 110 -23.39 2.02 31.55
N GLU A 111 -23.96 2.69 30.54
CA GLU A 111 -23.87 2.26 29.14
C GLU A 111 -22.41 2.26 28.65
N THR A 112 -21.67 3.35 28.88
CA THR A 112 -20.26 3.47 28.45
C THR A 112 -19.39 2.37 29.09
N LEU A 113 -19.55 2.11 30.39
CA LEU A 113 -18.78 1.08 31.09
C LEU A 113 -19.15 -0.35 30.67
N SER A 114 -20.37 -0.59 30.16
CA SER A 114 -20.77 -1.91 29.65
C SER A 114 -19.92 -2.39 28.47
N PHE A 115 -19.35 -1.45 27.70
CA PHE A 115 -18.41 -1.73 26.61
C PHE A 115 -16.98 -2.05 27.09
N TYR A 116 -16.69 -1.93 28.39
CA TYR A 116 -15.39 -2.19 29.00
C TYR A 116 -15.46 -3.23 30.13
N PRO A 117 -15.88 -4.48 29.85
CA PRO A 117 -16.00 -5.52 30.88
C PRO A 117 -14.64 -5.92 31.51
N SER A 118 -13.52 -5.60 30.85
CA SER A 118 -12.16 -5.83 31.34
C SER A 118 -11.70 -4.84 32.42
N LEU A 119 -12.39 -3.70 32.59
CA LEU A 119 -12.20 -2.79 33.72
C LEU A 119 -12.72 -3.48 34.98
N ASN A 120 -11.90 -4.32 35.59
CA ASN A 120 -12.19 -5.02 36.84
C ASN A 120 -12.10 -4.02 38.02
N LEU A 121 -13.10 -3.14 38.11
CA LEU A 121 -13.12 -1.94 38.97
C LEU A 121 -13.26 -2.25 40.47
N ASP A 122 -13.40 -3.52 40.86
CA ASP A 122 -13.72 -3.94 42.23
C ASP A 122 -12.55 -4.61 42.99
N ASN A 123 -11.41 -4.88 42.33
CA ASN A 123 -10.33 -5.71 42.91
C ASN A 123 -9.23 -4.96 43.69
N TYR A 124 -9.42 -3.68 44.03
CA TYR A 124 -8.34 -2.85 44.59
C TYR A 124 -8.53 -2.49 46.08
N LYS A 125 -7.43 -2.60 46.84
CA LYS A 125 -7.40 -2.67 48.31
C LYS A 125 -7.86 -1.41 49.10
N ASN A 126 -8.07 -0.25 48.45
CA ASN A 126 -8.37 1.04 49.13
C ASN A 126 -9.70 1.71 48.69
N ILE A 127 -10.73 0.92 48.38
CA ILE A 127 -12.06 1.42 47.98
C ILE A 127 -12.64 2.43 48.99
N SER A 128 -12.40 2.25 50.30
CA SER A 128 -12.94 3.14 51.34
C SER A 128 -12.34 4.55 51.36
N GLU A 129 -11.07 4.72 50.97
CA GLU A 129 -10.42 6.04 50.87
C GLU A 129 -10.92 6.79 49.62
N ILE A 130 -11.05 6.09 48.50
CA ILE A 130 -11.59 6.64 47.24
C ILE A 130 -13.02 7.12 47.44
N HIS A 131 -13.86 6.36 48.17
CA HIS A 131 -15.24 6.76 48.46
C HIS A 131 -15.33 8.06 49.28
N LYS A 132 -14.40 8.28 50.22
CA LYS A 132 -14.36 9.51 51.02
C LYS A 132 -13.95 10.73 50.20
N GLU A 133 -12.91 10.59 49.37
CA GLU A 133 -12.44 11.67 48.51
C GLU A 133 -13.44 12.03 47.40
N VAL A 134 -14.07 11.03 46.76
CA VAL A 134 -15.13 11.27 45.77
C VAL A 134 -16.31 12.00 46.40
N ARG A 135 -16.77 11.60 47.59
CA ARG A 135 -17.86 12.30 48.30
C ARG A 135 -17.49 13.73 48.66
N LYS A 136 -16.23 13.98 49.06
CA LYS A 136 -15.73 15.34 49.34
C LYS A 136 -15.79 16.21 48.10
N VAL A 137 -15.36 15.70 46.94
CA VAL A 137 -15.42 16.42 45.65
C VAL A 137 -16.87 16.66 45.22
N ILE A 138 -17.78 15.68 45.40
CA ILE A 138 -19.23 15.86 45.15
C ILE A 138 -19.78 17.03 45.97
N ILE A 139 -19.49 17.05 47.28
CA ILE A 139 -19.94 18.11 48.20
C ILE A 139 -19.37 19.46 47.77
N GLN A 140 -18.09 19.55 47.46
CA GLN A 140 -17.44 20.79 47.03
C GLN A 140 -18.00 21.31 45.70
N GLU A 141 -18.09 20.46 44.68
CA GLU A 141 -18.48 20.90 43.34
C GLU A 141 -19.99 21.17 43.21
N LEU A 142 -20.86 20.47 43.95
CA LEU A 142 -22.32 20.65 43.85
C LEU A 142 -22.89 21.68 44.83
N ASN A 143 -22.35 21.84 46.05
CA ASN A 143 -22.91 22.81 47.01
C ASN A 143 -22.60 24.26 46.66
N ASP A 144 -21.47 24.50 45.99
CA ASP A 144 -21.01 25.84 45.59
C ASP A 144 -21.58 26.28 44.23
N PHE A 145 -22.32 25.42 43.53
CA PHE A 145 -22.84 25.71 42.20
C PHE A 145 -24.29 26.22 42.24
N GLN A 146 -24.51 27.44 41.73
CA GLN A 146 -25.84 27.96 41.45
C GLN A 146 -26.08 27.90 39.94
N LEU A 147 -27.04 27.07 39.52
CA LEU A 147 -27.48 27.01 38.13
C LEU A 147 -28.49 28.15 37.91
N ASP A 148 -28.13 29.12 37.06
CA ASP A 148 -29.06 30.13 36.59
C ASP A 148 -29.83 29.66 35.34
N TYR A 149 -30.87 30.41 34.96
CA TYR A 149 -31.72 30.09 33.82
C TYR A 149 -30.95 29.95 32.50
N GLU A 150 -29.95 30.79 32.25
CA GLU A 150 -29.16 30.73 31.01
C GLU A 150 -28.29 29.47 30.95
N ASN A 151 -27.63 29.12 32.05
CA ASN A 151 -26.83 27.90 32.12
C ASN A 151 -27.71 26.65 32.08
N ALA A 152 -28.90 26.67 32.69
CA ALA A 152 -29.87 25.57 32.57
C ALA A 152 -30.31 25.38 31.11
N ARG A 153 -30.58 26.48 30.39
CA ARG A 153 -30.91 26.43 28.95
C ARG A 153 -29.73 25.91 28.11
N ARG A 154 -28.49 26.28 28.43
CA ARG A 154 -27.31 25.75 27.75
C ARG A 154 -27.18 24.25 27.94
N VAL A 155 -27.41 23.73 29.14
CA VAL A 155 -27.39 22.30 29.44
C VAL A 155 -28.44 21.55 28.62
N VAL A 156 -29.65 22.12 28.48
CA VAL A 156 -30.70 21.53 27.63
C VAL A 156 -30.26 21.44 26.18
N VAL A 157 -29.58 22.46 25.64
CA VAL A 157 -29.15 22.47 24.23
C VAL A 157 -27.92 21.59 24.00
N CYS A 158 -26.94 21.63 24.90
CA CYS A 158 -25.66 20.96 24.76
C CYS A 158 -25.05 20.72 26.16
N PHE A 159 -25.21 19.49 26.67
CA PHE A 159 -24.72 19.16 28.01
C PHE A 159 -23.19 19.21 28.11
N HIS A 160 -22.47 18.66 27.13
CA HIS A 160 -21.01 18.44 27.24
C HIS A 160 -20.17 19.72 27.30
N GLU A 161 -20.64 20.83 26.71
CA GLU A 161 -20.00 22.16 26.79
C GLU A 161 -20.38 22.95 28.05
N SER A 162 -21.27 22.41 28.90
CA SER A 162 -21.79 23.13 30.06
C SER A 162 -20.83 23.11 31.26
N GLN A 163 -20.94 24.12 32.12
CA GLN A 163 -20.23 24.15 33.41
C GLN A 163 -20.60 22.96 34.30
N LEU A 164 -21.81 22.41 34.13
CA LEU A 164 -22.27 21.24 34.88
C LEU A 164 -21.54 19.97 34.42
N ALA A 165 -21.29 19.82 33.12
CA ALA A 165 -20.48 18.71 32.59
C ALA A 165 -19.05 18.77 33.10
N GLU A 166 -18.42 19.95 33.15
CA GLU A 166 -17.07 20.10 33.74
C GLU A 166 -17.00 19.63 35.20
N LYS A 167 -18.03 19.95 35.99
CA LYS A 167 -18.15 19.48 37.38
C LYS A 167 -18.32 17.97 37.45
N PHE A 168 -19.17 17.39 36.61
CA PHE A 168 -19.41 15.94 36.59
C PHE A 168 -18.18 15.17 36.11
N LYS A 169 -17.48 15.68 35.09
CA LYS A 169 -16.20 15.14 34.62
C LYS A 169 -15.19 15.11 35.75
N LYS A 170 -14.98 16.20 36.50
CA LYS A 170 -14.08 16.21 37.68
C LYS A 170 -14.44 15.15 38.72
N ILE A 171 -15.72 14.99 39.04
CA ILE A 171 -16.20 13.97 39.98
C ILE A 171 -15.85 12.56 39.47
N LEU A 172 -16.12 12.28 38.20
CA LEU A 172 -15.83 10.99 37.58
C LEU A 172 -14.32 10.74 37.43
N SER A 173 -13.54 11.76 37.07
CA SER A 173 -12.07 11.67 36.99
C SER A 173 -11.46 11.30 38.35
N GLN A 174 -11.98 11.87 39.45
CA GLN A 174 -11.54 11.49 40.80
C GLN A 174 -11.87 10.03 41.13
N ARG A 175 -13.01 9.53 40.62
CA ARG A 175 -13.40 8.13 40.77
C ARG A 175 -12.55 7.18 39.94
N LEU A 176 -12.15 7.59 38.74
CA LEU A 176 -11.38 6.81 37.77
C LEU A 176 -9.86 6.95 37.90
N THR A 177 -9.35 7.46 39.02
CA THR A 177 -7.91 7.64 39.31
C THR A 177 -7.03 6.39 39.14
N ILE A 178 -7.65 5.22 38.95
CA ILE A 178 -7.02 3.93 38.66
C ILE A 178 -6.51 3.83 37.21
N LEU A 179 -7.06 4.63 36.29
CA LEU A 179 -6.70 4.63 34.87
C LEU A 179 -5.64 5.69 34.55
N ASN A 180 -5.00 5.53 33.39
CA ASN A 180 -4.08 6.56 32.90
C ASN A 180 -4.85 7.82 32.53
N LYS A 181 -4.26 9.00 32.76
CA LYS A 181 -4.92 10.29 32.53
C LYS A 181 -5.61 10.41 31.15
N PRO A 182 -5.03 9.99 30.01
CA PRO A 182 -5.71 10.06 28.72
C PRO A 182 -6.94 9.16 28.61
N GLU A 183 -6.93 7.99 29.25
CA GLU A 183 -8.08 7.07 29.28
C GLU A 183 -9.21 7.65 30.13
N ILE A 184 -8.87 8.28 31.25
CA ILE A 184 -9.82 9.03 32.09
C ILE A 184 -10.48 10.15 31.28
N ASP A 185 -9.67 10.97 30.60
CA ASP A 185 -10.14 12.11 29.85
C ASP A 185 -11.11 11.65 28.73
N ILE A 186 -10.78 10.59 27.99
CA ILE A 186 -11.66 10.03 26.95
C ILE A 186 -12.96 9.48 27.54
N LEU A 187 -12.88 8.66 28.60
CA LEU A 187 -14.08 8.06 29.20
C LEU A 187 -15.01 9.13 29.76
N THR A 188 -14.47 10.12 30.47
CA THR A 188 -15.27 11.21 31.03
C THR A 188 -15.90 12.08 29.95
N GLU A 189 -15.20 12.34 28.85
CA GLU A 189 -15.76 13.00 27.66
C GLU A 189 -16.86 12.16 27.01
N ARG A 190 -16.66 10.85 26.80
CA ARG A 190 -17.70 9.98 26.23
C ARG A 190 -18.98 9.98 27.05
N VAL A 191 -18.86 9.89 28.37
CA VAL A 191 -20.00 9.95 29.27
C VAL A 191 -20.70 11.31 29.14
N ALA A 192 -19.95 12.42 29.12
CA ALA A 192 -20.51 13.75 28.96
C ALA A 192 -21.25 13.91 27.61
N TRP A 193 -20.67 13.45 26.50
CA TRP A 193 -21.30 13.50 25.18
C TRP A 193 -22.57 12.64 25.11
N ASN A 194 -22.52 11.41 25.59
CA ASN A 194 -23.69 10.51 25.56
C ASN A 194 -24.79 10.92 26.57
N THR A 195 -24.47 11.72 27.59
CA THR A 195 -25.47 12.24 28.55
C THR A 195 -26.58 13.03 27.87
N HIS A 196 -26.26 13.77 26.80
CA HIS A 196 -27.24 14.52 26.02
C HIS A 196 -28.35 13.63 25.45
N ARG A 197 -27.99 12.43 24.97
CA ARG A 197 -28.94 11.44 24.44
C ARG A 197 -29.94 10.98 25.51
N HIS A 198 -29.46 10.72 26.72
CA HIS A 198 -30.31 10.30 27.83
C HIS A 198 -31.15 11.43 28.41
N LEU A 199 -30.61 12.67 28.44
CA LEU A 199 -31.36 13.87 28.78
C LEU A 199 -32.56 14.03 27.84
N MET A 200 -32.32 13.97 26.53
CA MET A 200 -33.38 14.04 25.52
C MET A 200 -34.45 12.96 25.71
N LYS A 201 -34.04 11.69 25.88
CA LYS A 201 -34.99 10.58 26.17
C LYS A 201 -35.82 10.86 27.41
N ALA A 202 -35.20 11.39 28.46
CA ALA A 202 -35.90 11.77 29.69
C ALA A 202 -36.94 12.87 29.45
N TRP A 203 -36.60 13.90 28.65
CA TRP A 203 -37.51 14.98 28.30
C TRP A 203 -38.70 14.50 27.47
N ILE A 204 -38.48 13.59 26.51
CA ILE A 204 -39.54 13.01 25.68
C ILE A 204 -40.53 12.20 26.53
N GLN A 205 -40.03 11.47 27.52
CA GLN A 205 -40.81 10.61 28.42
C GLN A 205 -41.47 11.36 29.60
N SER A 206 -41.08 12.62 29.85
CA SER A 206 -41.61 13.42 30.97
C SER A 206 -43.03 13.95 30.71
N ASP A 207 -43.72 14.34 31.78
CA ASP A 207 -45.10 14.87 31.74
C ASP A 207 -45.21 16.22 30.99
N GLU A 208 -46.40 16.53 30.48
CA GLU A 208 -46.73 17.75 29.71
C GLU A 208 -46.32 19.07 30.40
N THR A 209 -46.30 19.11 31.74
CA THR A 209 -45.88 20.29 32.49
C THR A 209 -44.38 20.54 32.38
N VAL A 210 -43.57 19.48 32.45
CA VAL A 210 -42.11 19.55 32.28
C VAL A 210 -41.78 19.90 30.82
N LYS A 211 -42.52 19.33 29.86
CA LYS A 211 -42.40 19.65 28.43
C LYS A 211 -42.66 21.13 28.12
N LYS A 212 -43.57 21.78 28.84
CA LYS A 212 -43.85 23.24 28.69
C LYS A 212 -42.71 24.13 29.20
N VAL A 213 -41.96 23.67 30.20
CA VAL A 213 -40.87 24.44 30.83
C VAL A 213 -39.57 24.41 30.00
N ILE A 214 -39.34 23.36 29.20
CA ILE A 214 -38.01 23.01 28.65
C ILE A 214 -37.72 23.55 27.22
N GLN A 215 -38.53 24.46 26.66
CA GLN A 215 -38.41 24.95 25.26
C GLN A 215 -36.96 25.02 24.70
N PRO A 216 -36.62 24.17 23.70
CA PRO A 216 -37.16 24.24 22.34
C PRO A 216 -38.08 23.07 21.95
N SER A 217 -38.68 23.15 20.75
CA SER A 217 -39.87 22.39 20.35
C SER A 217 -39.71 20.87 20.48
N PHE A 218 -40.65 20.19 21.13
CA PHE A 218 -40.69 18.73 21.27
C PHE A 218 -40.45 17.97 19.93
N GLY A 219 -40.82 18.59 18.81
CA GLY A 219 -40.56 18.06 17.46
C GLY A 219 -39.08 18.08 17.05
N ASP A 220 -38.26 18.99 17.56
CA ASP A 220 -36.81 19.01 17.28
C ASP A 220 -36.10 17.85 18.01
N TRP A 221 -36.53 17.52 19.23
CA TRP A 221 -36.00 16.40 20.00
C TRP A 221 -36.37 15.04 19.41
N LEU A 222 -37.61 14.88 18.93
CA LEU A 222 -38.00 13.66 18.22
C LEU A 222 -37.15 13.43 16.96
N LYS A 223 -36.90 14.49 16.18
CA LYS A 223 -36.02 14.42 15.00
C LYS A 223 -34.58 14.09 15.38
N GLU A 224 -34.08 14.65 16.48
CA GLU A 224 -32.74 14.33 16.98
C GLU A 224 -32.66 12.87 17.48
N GLU A 225 -33.71 12.34 18.10
CA GLU A 225 -33.80 10.92 18.47
C GLU A 225 -33.80 10.00 17.25
N GLU A 226 -34.66 10.27 16.26
CA GLU A 226 -34.68 9.54 14.98
C GLU A 226 -33.30 9.55 14.31
N ARG A 227 -32.61 10.69 14.34
CA ARG A 227 -31.26 10.84 13.81
C ARG A 227 -30.24 9.96 14.54
N LEU A 228 -30.24 9.97 15.87
CA LEU A 228 -29.32 9.16 16.66
C LEU A 228 -29.57 7.65 16.47
N VAL A 229 -30.84 7.24 16.32
CA VAL A 229 -31.18 5.85 15.98
C VAL A 229 -30.63 5.47 14.61
N SER A 230 -30.79 6.34 13.61
CA SER A 230 -30.23 6.10 12.28
C SER A 230 -28.68 6.07 12.28
N ILE A 231 -28.03 6.86 13.14
CA ILE A 231 -26.58 6.78 13.36
C ILE A 231 -26.20 5.42 13.94
N ASP A 232 -26.94 4.90 14.94
CA ASP A 232 -26.66 3.58 15.51
C ASP A 232 -26.76 2.47 14.45
N ASP A 233 -27.73 2.55 13.54
CA ASP A 233 -27.89 1.59 12.45
C ASP A 233 -26.70 1.65 11.48
N TYR A 234 -26.23 2.84 11.13
CA TYR A 234 -25.00 3.01 10.34
C TYR A 234 -23.76 2.46 11.07
N LEU A 235 -23.66 2.64 12.38
CA LEU A 235 -22.54 2.09 13.16
C LEU A 235 -22.51 0.56 13.17
N LYS A 236 -23.67 -0.11 13.04
CA LYS A 236 -23.73 -1.56 12.82
C LYS A 236 -23.14 -1.95 11.46
N GLU A 237 -23.29 -1.12 10.43
CA GLU A 237 -22.62 -1.36 9.14
C GLU A 237 -21.09 -1.19 9.25
N ILE A 238 -20.63 -0.20 10.00
CA ILE A 238 -19.19 0.02 10.27
C ILE A 238 -18.57 -1.18 11.00
N GLU A 239 -19.29 -1.78 11.95
CA GLU A 239 -18.88 -3.00 12.65
C GLU A 239 -18.61 -4.18 11.70
N GLN A 240 -19.30 -4.25 10.56
CA GLN A 240 -19.10 -5.30 9.55
C GLN A 240 -17.88 -5.04 8.65
N LYS A 241 -17.39 -3.80 8.53
CA LYS A 241 -16.30 -3.47 7.59
C LYS A 241 -14.99 -4.21 7.87
N PRO A 242 -14.53 -4.36 9.12
CA PRO A 242 -13.38 -5.22 9.44
C PRO A 242 -13.62 -6.71 9.18
N LEU A 243 -14.88 -7.15 9.21
CA LEU A 243 -15.31 -8.53 9.06
C LEU A 243 -15.47 -8.94 7.57
N GLU A 244 -15.34 -8.00 6.63
CA GLU A 244 -15.25 -8.28 5.20
C GLU A 244 -14.14 -9.30 4.90
N LYS A 245 -14.42 -10.25 4.00
CA LYS A 245 -13.46 -11.30 3.61
C LYS A 245 -12.26 -10.72 2.88
N VAL A 246 -11.09 -11.29 3.14
CA VAL A 246 -9.86 -10.94 2.42
C VAL A 246 -9.87 -11.62 1.04
N PHE A 247 -10.22 -10.88 0.00
CA PHE A 247 -10.34 -11.43 -1.36
C PHE A 247 -11.22 -12.70 -1.41
N THR A 248 -10.65 -13.84 -1.79
CA THR A 248 -11.32 -15.14 -1.88
C THR A 248 -11.16 -15.99 -0.61
N GLU A 249 -10.58 -15.46 0.45
CA GLU A 249 -10.28 -16.19 1.69
C GLU A 249 -11.50 -16.38 2.59
N ASN A 250 -11.47 -17.40 3.43
CA ASN A 250 -12.53 -17.69 4.40
C ASN A 250 -12.38 -16.93 5.73
N PHE A 251 -11.44 -15.99 5.83
CA PHE A 251 -11.22 -15.16 7.00
C PHE A 251 -11.33 -13.67 6.64
N SER A 252 -11.49 -12.83 7.66
CA SER A 252 -11.73 -11.40 7.50
C SER A 252 -10.45 -10.56 7.57
N TYR A 253 -10.54 -9.29 7.13
CA TYR A 253 -9.42 -8.35 7.27
C TYR A 253 -8.97 -8.21 8.73
N ARG A 254 -9.90 -8.22 9.69
CA ARG A 254 -9.61 -8.15 11.13
C ARG A 254 -8.73 -9.30 11.62
N ASP A 255 -8.93 -10.50 11.07
CA ASP A 255 -8.22 -11.70 11.52
C ASP A 255 -6.73 -11.64 11.20
N ILE A 256 -6.37 -11.05 10.04
CA ILE A 256 -4.99 -11.00 9.53
C ILE A 256 -4.30 -9.64 9.76
N TYR A 257 -5.03 -8.60 10.14
CA TYR A 257 -4.51 -7.24 10.25
C TYR A 257 -3.36 -7.10 11.26
N VAL A 258 -2.31 -6.37 10.90
CA VAL A 258 -1.22 -5.96 11.79
C VAL A 258 -1.13 -4.44 11.85
N SER A 259 -0.77 -3.90 13.02
CA SER A 259 -0.70 -2.44 13.21
C SER A 259 0.45 -1.87 12.41
N LEU A 260 0.15 -0.95 11.50
CA LEU A 260 1.12 -0.39 10.57
C LEU A 260 1.94 0.71 11.25
N LYS A 261 3.17 0.91 10.77
CA LYS A 261 4.06 1.99 11.23
C LYS A 261 4.15 3.12 10.19
N GLU A 262 4.42 4.33 10.65
CA GLU A 262 4.48 5.54 9.81
C GLU A 262 5.62 6.47 10.22
N LYS A 263 5.95 7.38 9.30
CA LYS A 263 6.81 8.54 9.56
C LYS A 263 6.17 9.83 9.03
N PRO A 264 6.45 10.98 9.66
CA PRO A 264 5.98 12.26 9.16
C PRO A 264 6.64 12.62 7.83
N VAL A 265 5.92 13.37 7.01
CA VAL A 265 6.34 13.83 5.69
C VAL A 265 6.60 15.34 5.75
N LYS A 266 7.78 15.77 5.31
CA LYS A 266 8.20 17.18 5.26
C LYS A 266 7.36 17.96 4.23
N GLU A 267 7.41 19.29 4.26
CA GLU A 267 6.65 20.15 3.31
C GLU A 267 7.03 19.89 1.85
N ASP A 268 8.29 19.50 1.59
CA ASP A 268 8.82 19.10 0.28
C ASP A 268 8.25 17.76 -0.26
N GLY A 269 7.41 17.06 0.52
CA GLY A 269 6.82 15.78 0.16
C GLY A 269 7.72 14.57 0.44
N GLN A 270 8.95 14.80 0.93
CA GLN A 270 9.87 13.73 1.30
C GLN A 270 9.64 13.25 2.73
N ARG A 271 9.92 11.97 2.95
CA ARG A 271 9.84 11.34 4.26
C ARG A 271 10.86 11.96 5.22
N ASN A 272 10.42 12.27 6.44
CA ASN A 272 11.34 12.69 7.48
C ASN A 272 12.06 11.46 8.08
N ASN A 273 13.24 11.16 7.56
CA ASN A 273 14.03 10.01 8.01
C ASN A 273 14.53 10.14 9.46
N ASP A 274 14.67 11.35 9.97
CA ASP A 274 15.18 11.66 11.31
C ASP A 274 14.17 11.35 12.44
N ALA A 275 12.87 11.25 12.10
CA ALA A 275 11.83 10.91 13.06
C ALA A 275 11.76 9.38 13.31
N PRO A 276 11.51 8.92 14.55
CA PRO A 276 11.30 7.50 14.84
C PRO A 276 9.98 7.02 14.21
N PRO A 277 9.89 5.74 13.78
CA PRO A 277 8.62 5.13 13.40
C PRO A 277 7.62 5.19 14.56
N VAL A 278 6.41 5.61 14.27
CA VAL A 278 5.27 5.57 15.21
C VAL A 278 4.26 4.54 14.72
N ASP A 279 3.35 4.11 15.59
CA ASP A 279 2.22 3.25 15.24
C ASP A 279 1.05 4.08 14.70
N LEU A 280 0.46 3.65 13.58
CA LEU A 280 -0.44 4.51 12.79
C LEU A 280 -1.76 4.77 13.50
N LEU A 281 -2.25 3.77 14.23
CA LEU A 281 -3.43 3.93 15.07
C LEU A 281 -3.13 4.88 16.23
N LYS A 282 -1.94 4.74 16.85
CA LYS A 282 -1.50 5.64 17.92
C LYS A 282 -1.35 7.08 17.44
N TRP A 283 -0.76 7.32 16.27
CA TRP A 283 -0.65 8.66 15.70
C TRP A 283 -2.03 9.26 15.42
N ALA A 284 -2.91 8.51 14.75
CA ALA A 284 -4.25 8.98 14.43
C ALA A 284 -5.05 9.29 15.72
N TRP A 285 -4.86 8.48 16.76
CA TRP A 285 -5.42 8.73 18.09
C TRP A 285 -4.91 10.03 18.70
N THR A 286 -3.58 10.20 18.78
CA THR A 286 -2.93 11.41 19.32
C THR A 286 -3.46 12.67 18.64
N MET A 287 -3.62 12.65 17.31
CA MET A 287 -4.13 13.78 16.53
C MET A 287 -5.60 14.13 16.83
N LEU A 288 -6.41 13.18 17.30
CA LEU A 288 -7.83 13.39 17.59
C LEU A 288 -8.11 13.75 19.05
N THR A 289 -7.26 13.28 19.98
CA THR A 289 -7.54 13.39 21.43
C THR A 289 -6.68 14.41 22.16
N GLU A 290 -5.48 14.75 21.66
CA GLU A 290 -4.63 15.73 22.35
C GLU A 290 -5.08 17.19 22.09
N PRO A 291 -5.28 17.99 23.14
CA PRO A 291 -5.86 19.34 23.01
C PRO A 291 -4.95 20.35 22.28
N ASN A 292 -3.64 20.11 22.26
CA ASN A 292 -2.65 21.00 21.65
C ASN A 292 -2.39 20.71 20.17
N GLN A 293 -3.03 19.68 19.60
CA GLN A 293 -2.77 19.30 18.22
C GLN A 293 -3.44 20.28 17.25
N PRO A 294 -2.76 20.63 16.13
CA PRO A 294 -3.31 21.57 15.18
C PRO A 294 -4.53 20.96 14.52
N LYS A 295 -5.57 21.79 14.32
CA LYS A 295 -6.86 21.37 13.80
C LYS A 295 -6.87 21.14 12.27
N LYS A 296 -5.93 20.31 11.81
CA LYS A 296 -5.58 20.06 10.42
C LYS A 296 -6.34 18.88 9.82
N VAL A 297 -6.33 18.79 8.48
CA VAL A 297 -6.76 17.60 7.73
C VAL A 297 -5.65 16.56 7.82
N LEU A 298 -5.99 15.34 8.19
CA LEU A 298 -5.04 14.24 8.30
C LEU A 298 -4.86 13.58 6.94
N PHE A 299 -3.63 13.45 6.46
CA PHE A 299 -3.35 12.81 5.17
C PHE A 299 -2.37 11.64 5.34
N ILE A 300 -2.85 10.44 5.07
CA ILE A 300 -2.07 9.20 5.13
C ILE A 300 -1.69 8.80 3.70
N GLN A 301 -0.41 8.92 3.37
CA GLN A 301 0.13 8.49 2.10
C GLN A 301 0.83 7.13 2.20
N GLY A 302 0.86 6.40 1.09
CA GLY A 302 1.61 5.16 1.01
C GLY A 302 1.57 4.56 -0.39
N GLY A 303 2.57 3.74 -0.69
CA GLY A 303 2.63 2.99 -1.95
C GLY A 303 1.41 2.08 -2.18
N PRO A 304 1.30 1.50 -3.39
CA PRO A 304 0.33 0.43 -3.66
C PRO A 304 0.53 -0.74 -2.69
N GLY A 305 -0.55 -1.42 -2.31
CA GLY A 305 -0.46 -2.61 -1.45
C GLY A 305 -0.07 -2.36 0.02
N ARG A 306 0.21 -1.11 0.43
CA ARG A 306 0.61 -0.75 1.81
C ARG A 306 -0.48 -0.80 2.87
N GLY A 307 -1.70 -1.21 2.53
CA GLY A 307 -2.78 -1.41 3.51
C GLY A 307 -3.59 -0.17 3.90
N LYS A 308 -3.49 0.95 3.16
CA LYS A 308 -4.27 2.19 3.39
C LYS A 308 -5.77 1.96 3.63
N SER A 309 -6.43 1.27 2.71
CA SER A 309 -7.86 0.99 2.80
C SER A 309 -8.22 0.01 3.92
N VAL A 310 -7.31 -0.92 4.25
CA VAL A 310 -7.51 -1.84 5.37
C VAL A 310 -7.43 -1.07 6.68
N PHE A 311 -6.48 -0.14 6.81
CA PHE A 311 -6.39 0.78 7.93
C PHE A 311 -7.69 1.58 8.12
N CYS A 312 -8.26 2.18 7.07
CA CYS A 312 -9.52 2.93 7.19
C CYS A 312 -10.67 2.07 7.75
N ARG A 313 -10.79 0.81 7.33
CA ARG A 313 -11.80 -0.13 7.86
C ARG A 313 -11.58 -0.40 9.34
N MET A 314 -10.34 -0.72 9.74
CA MET A 314 -9.99 -1.00 11.14
C MET A 314 -10.18 0.24 12.02
N PHE A 315 -9.75 1.40 11.54
CA PHE A 315 -9.80 2.65 12.28
C PHE A 315 -11.23 3.15 12.44
N ALA A 316 -12.10 3.00 11.44
CA ALA A 316 -13.52 3.32 11.56
C ALA A 316 -14.19 2.52 12.70
N ASP A 317 -13.99 1.20 12.74
CA ASP A 317 -14.54 0.36 13.81
C ASP A 317 -13.88 0.65 15.17
N TRP A 318 -12.59 1.00 15.19
CA TRP A 318 -11.90 1.42 16.40
C TRP A 318 -12.50 2.73 16.96
N VAL A 319 -12.74 3.74 16.12
CA VAL A 319 -13.40 5.00 16.53
C VAL A 319 -14.81 4.71 17.05
N ARG A 320 -15.56 3.81 16.41
CA ARG A 320 -16.89 3.36 16.88
C ARG A 320 -16.81 2.76 18.30
N GLN A 321 -15.84 1.90 18.57
CA GLN A 321 -15.73 1.22 19.87
C GLN A 321 -15.23 2.16 20.99
N TYR A 322 -14.23 2.98 20.68
CA TYR A 322 -13.45 3.68 21.71
C TYR A 322 -13.68 5.19 21.78
N LEU A 323 -14.16 5.85 20.71
CA LEU A 323 -14.32 7.31 20.68
C LEU A 323 -15.76 7.78 20.47
N HIS A 324 -16.66 6.94 19.93
CA HIS A 324 -18.08 7.31 19.83
C HIS A 324 -18.72 7.43 21.23
N PRO A 325 -19.54 8.48 21.52
CA PRO A 325 -20.06 9.49 20.60
C PRO A 325 -19.27 10.80 20.46
N VAL A 326 -18.10 10.92 21.10
CA VAL A 326 -17.20 12.09 20.90
C VAL A 326 -16.80 12.23 19.42
N TRP A 327 -16.59 11.11 18.75
CA TRP A 327 -16.37 11.02 17.31
C TRP A 327 -17.21 9.91 16.70
N THR A 328 -18.06 10.26 15.74
CA THR A 328 -18.82 9.30 14.92
C THR A 328 -18.08 9.10 13.60
N PRO A 329 -17.53 7.91 13.33
CA PRO A 329 -16.80 7.65 12.10
C PRO A 329 -17.75 7.58 10.91
N ILE A 330 -17.40 8.22 9.80
CA ILE A 330 -18.09 8.09 8.51
C ILE A 330 -17.06 7.60 7.50
N LEU A 331 -17.16 6.35 7.07
CA LEU A 331 -16.25 5.74 6.10
C LEU A 331 -16.80 5.91 4.68
N ILE A 332 -16.03 6.62 3.85
CA ILE A 332 -16.37 6.90 2.46
C ILE A 332 -15.23 6.39 1.59
N ARG A 333 -15.54 5.47 0.68
CA ARG A 333 -14.61 5.14 -0.39
C ARG A 333 -14.84 6.15 -1.50
N LEU A 334 -13.81 6.93 -1.78
CA LEU A 334 -13.88 8.00 -2.78
C LEU A 334 -14.17 7.46 -4.19
N ARG A 335 -13.83 6.20 -4.44
CA ARG A 335 -14.15 5.45 -5.67
C ARG A 335 -15.61 5.09 -5.87
N ASP A 336 -16.45 5.25 -4.85
CA ASP A 336 -17.86 4.89 -4.90
C ASP A 336 -18.73 6.15 -5.11
N ILE A 337 -18.11 7.34 -5.21
CA ILE A 337 -18.80 8.61 -5.43
C ILE A 337 -18.93 8.87 -6.93
N ASP A 338 -20.18 8.94 -7.40
CA ASP A 338 -20.43 9.15 -8.84
C ASP A 338 -20.43 10.64 -9.24
N HIS A 339 -20.85 11.55 -8.35
CA HIS A 339 -20.99 12.97 -8.66
C HIS A 339 -20.39 13.87 -7.57
N PHE A 340 -19.54 14.82 -7.98
CA PHE A 340 -19.00 15.86 -7.10
C PHE A 340 -19.73 17.18 -7.31
N GLU A 341 -20.21 17.74 -6.21
CA GLU A 341 -20.88 19.04 -6.17
C GLU A 341 -19.88 20.17 -5.92
N SER A 342 -20.36 21.42 -6.05
CA SER A 342 -19.56 22.63 -5.82
C SER A 342 -19.01 22.77 -4.38
N ARG A 343 -19.61 22.06 -3.42
CA ARG A 343 -19.16 22.01 -2.03
C ARG A 343 -19.19 20.58 -1.50
N LEU A 344 -18.29 20.27 -0.56
CA LEU A 344 -18.16 18.93 0.00
C LEU A 344 -19.43 18.49 0.73
N GLU A 345 -20.13 19.38 1.42
CA GLU A 345 -21.35 19.03 2.17
C GLU A 345 -22.47 18.55 1.24
N SER A 346 -22.58 19.17 0.06
CA SER A 346 -23.54 18.79 -0.97
C SER A 346 -23.19 17.42 -1.56
N THR A 347 -21.91 17.18 -1.85
CA THR A 347 -21.42 15.86 -2.30
C THR A 347 -21.73 14.77 -1.27
N LEU A 348 -21.39 15.03 0.00
CA LEU A 348 -21.67 14.10 1.10
C LEU A 348 -23.18 13.84 1.23
N LYS A 349 -24.01 14.87 1.11
CA LYS A 349 -25.46 14.73 1.19
C LYS A 349 -26.05 13.93 0.03
N GLN A 350 -25.50 14.03 -1.17
CA GLN A 350 -26.01 13.29 -2.32
C GLN A 350 -25.61 11.81 -2.29
N GLU A 351 -24.36 11.53 -1.88
CA GLU A 351 -23.76 10.20 -2.00
C GLU A 351 -24.02 9.32 -0.78
N LEU A 352 -24.06 9.91 0.42
CA LEU A 352 -24.39 9.17 1.64
C LEU A 352 -25.90 8.98 1.74
N LYS A 353 -26.39 7.82 1.30
CA LYS A 353 -27.79 7.38 1.43
C LYS A 353 -28.16 6.96 2.86
N CYS A 354 -27.61 7.63 3.87
CA CYS A 354 -27.95 7.39 5.27
C CYS A 354 -29.16 8.23 5.65
N ASP A 355 -30.14 7.64 6.35
CA ASP A 355 -31.40 8.33 6.67
C ASP A 355 -31.16 9.61 7.50
N PHE A 356 -30.16 9.61 8.41
CA PHE A 356 -29.78 10.78 9.19
C PHE A 356 -29.19 11.96 8.39
N ILE A 357 -28.84 11.75 7.11
CA ILE A 357 -28.31 12.76 6.18
C ILE A 357 -29.39 13.19 5.17
N GLN A 358 -30.25 12.24 4.75
CA GLN A 358 -31.24 12.43 3.67
C GLN A 358 -32.54 13.10 4.11
N SER A 359 -32.76 13.32 5.41
CA SER A 359 -34.03 13.89 5.89
C SER A 359 -34.35 15.24 5.21
N GLN A 360 -35.49 15.29 4.50
CA GLN A 360 -35.85 16.43 3.61
C GLN A 360 -36.03 17.77 4.34
N ASN A 361 -36.16 17.75 5.66
CA ASN A 361 -36.49 18.91 6.48
C ASN A 361 -35.35 19.38 7.41
N ASP A 362 -34.15 18.78 7.31
CA ASP A 362 -33.06 19.09 8.23
C ASP A 362 -31.73 19.39 7.51
N SER A 363 -31.47 20.69 7.30
CA SER A 363 -30.20 21.18 6.80
C SER A 363 -29.10 21.23 7.88
N LYS A 364 -29.39 20.85 9.13
CA LYS A 364 -28.51 21.03 10.29
C LYS A 364 -27.82 19.75 10.77
N TRP A 365 -27.67 18.75 9.91
CA TRP A 365 -26.97 17.51 10.31
C TRP A 365 -25.47 17.74 10.60
N LEU A 366 -24.83 18.69 9.89
CA LEU A 366 -23.44 19.13 10.13
C LEU A 366 -23.31 20.26 11.17
N THR A 367 -24.39 20.95 11.51
CA THR A 367 -24.37 22.07 12.47
C THR A 367 -24.96 21.68 13.83
N ASN A 368 -25.05 20.38 14.13
CA ASN A 368 -25.49 19.91 15.44
C ASN A 368 -24.30 19.82 16.42
N LYS A 369 -24.34 20.64 17.47
CA LYS A 369 -23.34 20.67 18.55
C LYS A 369 -23.14 19.35 19.30
N ASN A 370 -24.13 18.46 19.27
CA ASN A 370 -24.12 17.18 19.97
C ASN A 370 -23.71 16.01 19.06
N THR A 371 -23.39 16.27 17.79
CA THR A 371 -22.92 15.23 16.86
C THR A 371 -21.65 15.68 16.15
N ARG A 372 -20.61 14.87 16.25
CA ARG A 372 -19.31 15.18 15.66
C ARG A 372 -18.82 14.05 14.77
N PHE A 373 -18.78 14.28 13.46
CA PHE A 373 -18.28 13.30 12.50
C PHE A 373 -16.76 13.37 12.28
N LEU A 374 -16.18 12.18 12.10
CA LEU A 374 -14.85 11.97 11.53
C LEU A 374 -15.03 11.34 10.13
N PHE A 375 -14.80 12.12 9.08
CA PHE A 375 -14.89 11.65 7.70
C PHE A 375 -13.58 10.96 7.30
N LEU A 376 -13.66 9.66 7.02
CA LEU A 376 -12.57 8.83 6.52
C LEU A 376 -12.74 8.68 5.01
N LEU A 377 -12.00 9.48 4.25
CA LEU A 377 -12.03 9.53 2.81
C LEU A 377 -10.94 8.61 2.25
N ASP A 378 -11.32 7.38 1.91
CA ASP A 378 -10.41 6.34 1.45
C ASP A 378 -10.22 6.37 -0.08
N GLY A 379 -8.97 6.50 -0.52
CA GLY A 379 -8.59 6.37 -1.94
C GLY A 379 -8.66 7.67 -2.74
N PHE A 380 -7.98 8.73 -2.30
CA PHE A 380 -7.91 10.01 -3.02
C PHE A 380 -7.33 9.88 -4.43
N ASP A 381 -6.39 8.96 -4.64
CA ASP A 381 -5.87 8.63 -5.97
C ASP A 381 -6.93 8.00 -6.89
N GLU A 382 -8.03 7.46 -6.34
CA GLU A 382 -9.09 6.82 -7.12
C GLU A 382 -10.13 7.81 -7.65
N LEU A 383 -10.18 9.04 -7.12
CA LEU A 383 -11.04 10.14 -7.62
C LEU A 383 -10.77 10.51 -9.06
N GLN A 384 -9.51 10.39 -9.48
CA GLN A 384 -9.08 10.67 -10.84
C GLN A 384 -9.80 9.80 -11.87
N ILE A 385 -10.32 8.63 -11.46
CA ILE A 385 -10.83 7.62 -12.37
C ILE A 385 -12.35 7.73 -12.59
N GLN A 386 -13.07 8.46 -11.73
CA GLN A 386 -14.52 8.64 -11.82
C GLN A 386 -14.98 10.02 -12.31
N ALA A 387 -14.09 11.00 -12.44
CA ALA A 387 -14.44 12.35 -12.86
C ALA A 387 -14.87 12.41 -14.34
N ARG A 388 -16.09 11.97 -14.62
CA ARG A 388 -16.80 12.08 -15.90
C ARG A 388 -17.15 13.53 -16.27
N ASN A 389 -16.80 14.52 -15.45
CA ASN A 389 -17.06 15.94 -15.69
C ASN A 389 -16.02 16.79 -14.95
N ASN A 390 -15.08 17.44 -15.65
CA ASN A 390 -14.32 18.66 -15.27
C ASN A 390 -13.94 18.91 -13.77
N PHE A 391 -13.81 17.89 -12.93
CA PHE A 391 -13.58 18.05 -11.50
C PHE A 391 -12.08 17.96 -11.22
N ASN A 392 -11.48 19.12 -10.92
CA ASN A 392 -10.06 19.25 -10.60
C ASN A 392 -9.79 18.68 -9.20
N LEU A 393 -8.84 17.75 -9.05
CA LEU A 393 -8.42 17.22 -7.74
C LEU A 393 -7.99 18.31 -6.77
N LYS A 394 -7.41 19.38 -7.30
CA LYS A 394 -7.08 20.59 -6.53
C LYS A 394 -8.35 21.22 -5.96
N ALA A 395 -9.43 21.32 -6.75
CA ALA A 395 -10.71 21.83 -6.29
C ALA A 395 -11.30 20.95 -5.18
N PHE A 396 -11.14 19.62 -5.24
CA PHE A 396 -11.56 18.74 -4.13
C PHE A 396 -10.78 19.03 -2.84
N LEU A 397 -9.46 19.15 -2.92
CA LEU A 397 -8.64 19.45 -1.74
C LEU A 397 -8.94 20.85 -1.20
N GLU A 398 -9.19 21.83 -2.06
CA GLU A 398 -9.65 23.18 -1.68
C GLU A 398 -11.04 23.14 -1.02
N GLN A 399 -11.96 22.30 -1.49
CA GLN A 399 -13.26 22.09 -0.86
C GLN A 399 -13.11 21.45 0.53
N VAL A 400 -12.26 20.42 0.67
CA VAL A 400 -11.99 19.80 1.98
C VAL A 400 -11.33 20.79 2.93
N GLU A 401 -10.41 21.62 2.42
CA GLU A 401 -9.77 22.67 3.20
C GLU A 401 -10.80 23.72 3.67
N GLY A 402 -11.65 24.19 2.76
CA GLY A 402 -12.75 25.10 3.07
C GLY A 402 -13.65 24.53 4.16
N PHE A 403 -14.09 23.28 4.00
CA PHE A 403 -14.89 22.58 4.99
C PHE A 403 -14.18 22.47 6.35
N GLN A 404 -12.89 22.11 6.38
CA GLN A 404 -12.14 22.00 7.64
C GLN A 404 -11.93 23.36 8.32
N LYS A 405 -11.76 24.44 7.56
CA LYS A 405 -11.71 25.82 8.09
C LYS A 405 -13.05 26.22 8.71
N GLU A 406 -14.16 25.99 8.00
CA GLU A 406 -15.50 26.23 8.53
C GLU A 406 -15.75 25.43 9.81
N CYS A 407 -15.25 24.19 9.87
CA CYS A 407 -15.31 23.35 11.06
C CYS A 407 -14.46 23.88 12.24
N ASN A 408 -13.39 24.62 11.95
CA ASN A 408 -12.53 25.19 12.98
C ASN A 408 -13.06 26.52 13.51
N ASP A 409 -13.69 27.31 12.65
CA ASP A 409 -14.21 28.65 12.95
C ASP A 409 -15.61 28.59 13.61
N SER A 410 -16.44 27.62 13.21
CA SER A 410 -17.77 27.43 13.78
C SER A 410 -17.74 26.52 15.01
N LYS A 411 -18.33 26.98 16.11
CA LYS A 411 -18.56 26.15 17.30
C LYS A 411 -19.56 25.01 17.06
N GLU A 412 -20.33 25.07 15.95
CA GLU A 412 -21.40 24.11 15.66
C GLU A 412 -20.97 23.01 14.68
N MET A 413 -19.82 23.16 14.01
CA MET A 413 -19.31 22.21 13.02
C MET A 413 -17.99 21.57 13.48
N GLY A 414 -17.99 20.82 14.58
CA GLY A 414 -16.74 20.29 15.16
C GLY A 414 -15.98 19.22 14.34
N HIS A 415 -16.29 19.00 13.06
CA HIS A 415 -15.89 17.80 12.31
C HIS A 415 -14.39 17.74 11.92
N ARG A 416 -13.94 16.53 11.59
CA ARG A 416 -12.58 16.25 11.11
C ARG A 416 -12.60 15.42 9.84
N VAL A 417 -11.58 15.62 9.01
CA VAL A 417 -11.37 14.86 7.79
C VAL A 417 -10.00 14.16 7.84
N LEU A 418 -10.01 12.88 7.48
CA LEU A 418 -8.83 12.06 7.22
C LEU A 418 -8.91 11.53 5.81
N ILE A 419 -7.84 11.68 5.05
CA ILE A 419 -7.73 11.26 3.65
C ILE A 419 -6.62 10.22 3.53
N THR A 420 -6.85 9.16 2.75
CA THR A 420 -5.78 8.27 2.29
C THR A 420 -5.50 8.46 0.82
N GLY A 421 -4.24 8.33 0.40
CA GLY A 421 -3.89 8.45 -1.02
C GLY A 421 -2.51 7.92 -1.38
N ARG A 422 -2.18 7.92 -2.67
CA ARG A 422 -0.79 7.71 -3.14
C ARG A 422 -0.03 9.03 -3.19
N PRO A 423 1.29 9.04 -2.97
CA PRO A 423 2.10 10.26 -3.13
C PRO A 423 1.90 10.95 -4.49
N MET A 424 1.69 10.17 -5.57
CA MET A 424 1.39 10.65 -6.93
C MET A 424 0.22 11.62 -7.03
N SER A 425 -0.84 11.35 -6.27
CA SER A 425 -2.11 12.06 -6.41
C SER A 425 -2.02 13.54 -6.03
N LEU A 426 -0.96 13.91 -5.32
CA LEU A 426 -0.69 15.27 -4.89
C LEU A 426 0.28 16.03 -5.81
N GLN A 427 0.83 15.38 -6.84
CA GLN A 427 1.73 16.05 -7.79
C GLN A 427 0.97 16.96 -8.76
N GLY A 428 1.57 18.10 -9.08
CA GLY A 428 0.95 19.16 -9.90
C GLY A 428 0.07 20.13 -9.11
N ILE A 429 -0.19 19.83 -7.82
CA ILE A 429 -0.89 20.75 -6.91
C ILE A 429 0.15 21.69 -6.28
N TYR A 430 0.48 22.76 -7.00
CA TYR A 430 1.29 23.86 -6.48
C TYR A 430 0.57 24.52 -5.30
N ASP A 431 1.31 24.75 -4.20
CA ASP A 431 0.83 25.22 -2.90
C ASP A 431 -0.19 24.29 -2.23
N LEU A 432 0.24 23.09 -1.81
CA LEU A 432 -0.55 22.31 -0.86
C LEU A 432 -0.82 23.17 0.39
N PRO A 433 -2.09 23.38 0.75
CA PRO A 433 -2.43 24.20 1.91
C PRO A 433 -1.73 23.72 3.18
N ARG A 434 -1.23 24.65 4.01
CA ARG A 434 -0.54 24.35 5.29
C ARG A 434 -1.41 23.64 6.34
N ILE A 435 -2.65 23.31 5.98
CA ILE A 435 -3.67 22.66 6.80
C ILE A 435 -3.59 21.13 6.71
N PHE A 436 -2.74 20.54 5.88
CA PHE A 436 -2.52 19.09 5.88
C PHE A 436 -1.43 18.69 6.89
N GLU A 437 -1.73 17.68 7.71
CA GLU A 437 -0.73 16.95 8.49
C GLU A 437 -0.49 15.60 7.79
N ARG A 438 0.74 15.38 7.32
CA ARG A 438 1.06 14.27 6.39
C ARG A 438 1.95 13.21 7.04
N VAL A 439 1.56 11.95 6.88
CA VAL A 439 2.36 10.78 7.28
C VAL A 439 2.42 9.75 6.16
N GLU A 440 3.53 9.02 6.09
CA GLU A 440 3.75 7.95 5.13
C GLU A 440 3.84 6.59 5.82
N ILE A 441 3.04 5.62 5.33
CA ILE A 441 3.07 4.23 5.80
C ILE A 441 4.39 3.57 5.39
N LEU A 442 5.08 2.97 6.35
CA LEU A 442 6.35 2.28 6.17
C LEU A 442 6.21 0.87 5.57
N GLU A 443 7.36 0.30 5.24
CA GLU A 443 7.53 -1.11 4.90
C GLU A 443 7.32 -1.97 6.15
N LEU A 444 6.81 -3.18 5.97
CA LEU A 444 6.70 -4.15 7.07
C LEU A 444 8.11 -4.57 7.49
N ASP A 445 8.49 -4.21 8.71
CA ASP A 445 9.72 -4.70 9.32
C ASP A 445 9.61 -6.19 9.71
N LYS A 446 10.74 -6.79 10.11
CA LYS A 446 10.79 -8.21 10.51
C LYS A 446 9.78 -8.54 11.62
N GLU A 447 9.56 -7.61 12.55
CA GLU A 447 8.62 -7.80 13.67
C GLU A 447 7.18 -7.91 13.17
N LEU A 448 6.74 -6.96 12.34
CA LEU A 448 5.40 -6.94 11.78
C LEU A 448 5.15 -8.11 10.80
N GLN A 449 6.15 -8.48 10.00
CA GLN A 449 6.08 -9.66 9.14
C GLN A 449 5.84 -10.93 9.95
N ASN A 450 6.56 -11.10 11.07
CA ASN A 450 6.41 -12.28 11.93
C ASN A 450 5.04 -12.29 12.64
N GLN A 451 4.55 -11.13 13.10
CA GLN A 451 3.19 -11.02 13.64
C GLN A 451 2.13 -11.40 12.59
N TRP A 452 2.30 -10.96 11.35
CA TRP A 452 1.41 -11.27 10.24
C TRP A 452 1.45 -12.78 9.92
N ALA A 453 2.64 -13.37 9.85
CA ALA A 453 2.84 -14.79 9.57
C ALA A 453 2.20 -15.70 10.62
N ASN A 454 2.37 -15.38 11.91
CA ASN A 454 1.76 -16.12 13.01
C ASN A 454 0.23 -16.14 12.89
N LYS A 455 -0.38 -15.01 12.50
CA LYS A 455 -1.82 -14.93 12.24
C LYS A 455 -2.23 -15.76 11.03
N TRP A 456 -1.47 -15.68 9.95
CA TRP A 456 -1.70 -16.47 8.74
C TRP A 456 -1.67 -17.98 9.02
N GLU A 457 -0.70 -18.47 9.78
CA GLU A 457 -0.59 -19.89 10.13
C GLU A 457 -1.72 -20.35 11.03
N ALA A 458 -2.08 -19.55 12.04
CA ALA A 458 -3.22 -19.85 12.91
C ALA A 458 -4.54 -19.96 12.12
N LEU A 459 -4.70 -19.17 11.05
CA LEU A 459 -5.87 -19.21 10.17
C LEU A 459 -5.81 -20.38 9.17
N SER A 460 -4.63 -20.68 8.63
CA SER A 460 -4.41 -21.78 7.69
C SER A 460 -4.57 -23.16 8.35
N ALA A 461 -4.12 -23.31 9.59
CA ALA A 461 -4.29 -24.51 10.39
C ALA A 461 -5.77 -24.84 10.63
N ARG A 462 -6.63 -23.83 10.82
CA ARG A 462 -8.09 -24.00 10.93
C ARG A 462 -8.74 -24.47 9.64
N GLN A 463 -8.09 -24.25 8.49
CA GLN A 463 -8.54 -24.72 7.18
C GLN A 463 -7.97 -26.10 6.80
N GLY A 464 -7.28 -26.79 7.73
CA GLY A 464 -6.71 -28.12 7.49
C GLY A 464 -5.46 -28.11 6.61
N GLN A 465 -4.82 -26.96 6.41
CA GLN A 465 -3.63 -26.80 5.57
C GLN A 465 -2.43 -26.42 6.45
N THR A 466 -1.48 -27.35 6.61
CA THR A 466 -0.22 -27.15 7.33
C THR A 466 0.86 -26.69 6.36
N ALA A 467 0.90 -25.40 6.04
CA ALA A 467 2.00 -24.81 5.31
C ALA A 467 2.83 -23.96 6.27
N ASN A 468 4.09 -24.34 6.55
CA ASN A 468 5.04 -23.60 7.40
C ASN A 468 5.54 -22.33 6.71
N PHE A 469 4.65 -21.37 6.47
CA PHE A 469 5.02 -20.10 5.83
C PHE A 469 6.00 -19.29 6.70
N GLN A 470 5.96 -19.48 8.02
CA GLN A 470 6.92 -18.88 8.95
C GLN A 470 8.35 -19.37 8.69
N GLN A 471 8.55 -20.65 8.40
CA GLN A 471 9.88 -21.17 8.04
C GLN A 471 10.39 -20.54 6.74
N PHE A 472 9.50 -20.32 5.78
CA PHE A 472 9.85 -19.60 4.54
C PHE A 472 10.28 -18.15 4.83
N LEU A 473 9.56 -17.43 5.68
CA LEU A 473 9.94 -16.06 6.08
C LEU A 473 11.24 -16.03 6.89
N GLU A 474 11.47 -17.00 7.77
CA GLU A 474 12.73 -17.11 8.54
C GLU A 474 13.93 -17.27 7.61
N VAL A 475 13.81 -18.06 6.53
CA VAL A 475 14.86 -18.19 5.50
C VAL A 475 15.12 -16.84 4.82
N LEU A 476 14.07 -16.09 4.47
CA LEU A 476 14.22 -14.76 3.85
C LEU A 476 14.84 -13.73 4.79
N GLN A 477 14.62 -13.86 6.10
CA GLN A 477 15.06 -12.89 7.12
C GLN A 477 16.49 -13.09 7.62
N LYS A 478 17.14 -14.23 7.31
CA LYS A 478 18.55 -14.51 7.62
C LYS A 478 19.48 -13.46 6.99
N ASP A 479 20.56 -13.15 7.68
CA ASP A 479 21.56 -12.19 7.19
C ASP A 479 22.40 -12.78 6.04
N ASP A 480 22.57 -14.12 6.02
CA ASP A 480 23.16 -14.90 4.93
C ASP A 480 22.09 -15.43 3.94
N CYS A 481 21.12 -14.56 3.60
CA CYS A 481 20.10 -14.88 2.61
C CYS A 481 20.76 -15.03 1.23
N PRO A 482 20.55 -16.15 0.51
CA PRO A 482 21.09 -16.34 -0.84
C PRO A 482 20.80 -15.13 -1.72
N ASP A 483 21.76 -14.69 -2.55
CA ASP A 483 21.56 -13.53 -3.43
C ASP A 483 20.30 -13.65 -4.30
N ALA A 484 20.00 -14.89 -4.67
CA ALA A 484 18.77 -15.35 -5.28
C ALA A 484 17.47 -14.82 -4.60
N LEU A 485 17.45 -14.77 -3.27
CA LEU A 485 16.27 -14.51 -2.44
C LEU A 485 16.17 -13.07 -1.88
N LYS A 486 17.23 -12.25 -2.02
CA LYS A 486 17.26 -10.87 -1.51
C LYS A 486 16.16 -9.98 -2.08
N GLU A 487 15.81 -10.15 -3.35
CA GLU A 487 14.72 -9.40 -3.97
C GLU A 487 13.33 -9.90 -3.53
N VAL A 488 13.16 -11.21 -3.28
CA VAL A 488 11.90 -11.76 -2.73
C VAL A 488 11.65 -11.23 -1.31
N LYS A 489 12.72 -11.07 -0.52
CA LYS A 489 12.68 -10.41 0.78
C LYS A 489 12.13 -8.98 0.69
N LYS A 490 12.58 -8.19 -0.30
CA LYS A 490 12.07 -6.83 -0.54
C LYS A 490 10.59 -6.82 -0.93
N LEU A 491 10.13 -7.81 -1.69
CA LEU A 491 8.69 -7.94 -2.01
C LEU A 491 7.87 -8.27 -0.76
N ALA A 492 8.39 -9.10 0.16
CA ALA A 492 7.70 -9.48 1.39
C ALA A 492 7.49 -8.31 2.38
N GLU A 493 8.14 -7.17 2.16
CA GLU A 493 7.97 -5.94 2.96
C GLU A 493 6.64 -5.21 2.67
N GLU A 494 5.94 -5.55 1.58
CA GLU A 494 4.62 -4.98 1.28
C GLU A 494 3.50 -5.93 1.68
N PRO A 495 2.47 -5.50 2.45
CA PRO A 495 1.40 -6.38 2.93
C PRO A 495 0.68 -7.20 1.84
N LEU A 496 0.41 -6.58 0.69
CA LEU A 496 -0.26 -7.26 -0.43
C LEU A 496 0.63 -8.34 -1.08
N LEU A 497 1.92 -8.04 -1.26
CA LEU A 497 2.87 -8.99 -1.82
C LEU A 497 3.21 -10.10 -0.83
N LEU A 498 3.30 -9.79 0.47
CA LEU A 498 3.42 -10.79 1.53
C LEU A 498 2.25 -11.77 1.54
N TYR A 499 1.02 -11.26 1.42
CA TYR A 499 -0.18 -12.09 1.25
C TYR A 499 -0.09 -13.00 0.01
N LEU A 500 0.35 -12.46 -1.13
CA LEU A 500 0.51 -13.23 -2.36
C LEU A 500 1.55 -14.35 -2.20
N LEU A 501 2.69 -14.06 -1.57
CA LEU A 501 3.70 -15.06 -1.24
C LEU A 501 3.12 -16.19 -0.36
N ALA A 502 2.32 -15.82 0.64
CA ALA A 502 1.68 -16.78 1.54
C ALA A 502 0.66 -17.68 0.82
N VAL A 503 -0.15 -17.10 -0.07
CA VAL A 503 -1.09 -17.86 -0.92
C VAL A 503 -0.34 -18.81 -1.85
N MET A 504 0.72 -18.34 -2.52
CA MET A 504 1.51 -19.15 -3.43
C MET A 504 2.23 -20.30 -2.72
N HIS A 505 2.74 -20.06 -1.51
CA HIS A 505 3.31 -21.10 -0.65
C HIS A 505 2.26 -22.14 -0.25
N ARG A 506 1.06 -21.70 0.15
CA ARG A 506 -0.06 -22.58 0.49
C ARG A 506 -0.53 -23.43 -0.70
N GLU A 507 -0.55 -22.87 -1.91
CA GLU A 507 -0.94 -23.58 -3.13
C GLU A 507 0.12 -24.54 -3.67
N GLY A 508 1.27 -24.70 -2.98
CA GLY A 508 2.36 -25.55 -3.44
C GLY A 508 3.03 -25.04 -4.72
N LYS A 509 2.84 -23.76 -5.05
CA LYS A 509 3.52 -23.07 -6.17
C LYS A 509 4.84 -22.44 -5.75
N LEU A 510 5.13 -22.45 -4.46
CA LEU A 510 6.39 -22.04 -3.83
C LEU A 510 6.73 -23.08 -2.77
N ALA A 511 7.58 -24.06 -3.08
CA ALA A 511 8.18 -24.92 -2.05
C ALA A 511 9.53 -24.35 -1.56
N ILE A 512 9.83 -24.50 -0.27
CA ILE A 512 11.13 -24.08 0.31
C ILE A 512 12.28 -24.87 -0.34
N GLU A 513 12.07 -26.17 -0.61
CA GLU A 513 13.00 -27.06 -1.32
C GLU A 513 13.14 -26.73 -2.81
N GLU A 514 12.11 -26.11 -3.40
CA GLU A 514 12.20 -25.60 -4.77
C GLU A 514 13.14 -24.41 -4.84
N PHE A 515 13.36 -23.60 -3.80
CA PHE A 515 14.36 -22.51 -3.89
C PHE A 515 15.81 -23.00 -3.92
N GLU A 516 16.09 -24.24 -3.52
CA GLU A 516 17.41 -24.86 -3.67
C GLU A 516 17.63 -25.43 -5.09
N LYS A 517 16.56 -25.72 -5.85
CA LYS A 517 16.61 -26.36 -7.19
C LYS A 517 16.13 -25.48 -8.34
N VAL A 518 15.15 -24.63 -8.08
CA VAL A 518 14.62 -23.58 -8.92
C VAL A 518 15.50 -22.37 -8.73
N THR A 519 16.20 -21.98 -9.79
CA THR A 519 16.92 -20.69 -9.80
C THR A 519 15.93 -19.59 -9.41
N ALA A 520 16.29 -18.68 -8.50
CA ALA A 520 15.43 -17.57 -8.06
C ALA A 520 14.67 -16.81 -9.17
N ARG A 521 15.21 -16.91 -10.39
CA ARG A 521 14.64 -16.49 -11.67
C ARG A 521 13.18 -16.91 -11.84
N SER A 522 12.83 -18.19 -11.68
CA SER A 522 11.46 -18.66 -11.91
C SER A 522 10.50 -18.18 -10.83
N ALA A 523 10.95 -18.10 -9.58
CA ALA A 523 10.12 -17.60 -8.48
C ALA A 523 9.69 -16.14 -8.71
N LYS A 524 10.60 -15.27 -9.15
CA LYS A 524 10.29 -13.85 -9.46
C LYS A 524 9.25 -13.72 -10.58
N ILE A 525 9.41 -14.49 -11.66
CA ILE A 525 8.47 -14.52 -12.79
C ILE A 525 7.07 -14.87 -12.31
N VAL A 526 6.94 -15.95 -11.52
CA VAL A 526 5.64 -16.41 -11.02
C VAL A 526 5.02 -15.38 -10.06
N ILE A 527 5.81 -14.77 -9.17
CA ILE A 527 5.33 -13.73 -8.23
C ILE A 527 4.78 -12.53 -8.99
N TYR A 528 5.54 -11.98 -9.94
CA TYR A 528 5.10 -10.81 -10.70
C TYR A 528 3.92 -11.12 -11.60
N GLN A 529 3.88 -12.31 -12.22
CA GLN A 529 2.73 -12.74 -13.00
C GLN A 529 1.47 -12.87 -12.14
N LYS A 530 1.57 -13.47 -10.95
CA LYS A 530 0.43 -13.60 -10.03
C LYS A 530 -0.01 -12.27 -9.45
N ALA A 531 0.91 -11.38 -9.10
CA ALA A 531 0.61 -10.03 -8.65
C ALA A 531 -0.13 -9.25 -9.75
N LEU A 532 0.35 -9.32 -10.99
CA LEU A 532 -0.27 -8.67 -12.14
C LEU A 532 -1.69 -9.21 -12.41
N GLU A 533 -1.87 -10.54 -12.42
CA GLU A 533 -3.19 -11.19 -12.55
C GLU A 533 -4.14 -10.76 -11.42
N LEU A 534 -3.67 -10.73 -10.17
CA LEU A 534 -4.52 -10.35 -9.03
C LEU A 534 -4.98 -8.89 -9.14
N VAL A 535 -4.09 -7.96 -9.52
CA VAL A 535 -4.46 -6.53 -9.64
C VAL A 535 -5.35 -6.29 -10.86
N LEU A 536 -5.10 -6.97 -11.98
CA LEU A 536 -5.90 -6.81 -13.21
C LEU A 536 -7.26 -7.51 -13.14
N ASP A 537 -7.39 -8.62 -12.42
CA ASP A 537 -8.59 -9.45 -12.51
C ASP A 537 -9.34 -9.63 -11.19
N ARG A 538 -8.66 -9.65 -10.02
CA ARG A 538 -9.28 -10.02 -8.73
C ARG A 538 -9.48 -8.88 -7.73
N GLN A 539 -8.55 -7.93 -7.61
CA GLN A 539 -8.67 -6.83 -6.64
C GLN A 539 -9.88 -5.93 -6.92
N ARG A 540 -10.35 -5.94 -8.16
CA ARG A 540 -11.42 -5.08 -8.66
C ARG A 540 -12.63 -5.88 -9.08
N SER A 541 -12.85 -7.10 -8.59
CA SER A 541 -14.12 -7.81 -8.82
C SER A 541 -15.21 -7.27 -7.89
N ALA A 542 -16.42 -7.05 -8.42
CA ALA A 542 -17.60 -6.83 -7.59
C ALA A 542 -18.00 -8.12 -6.83
N GLN A 543 -18.93 -8.01 -5.87
CA GLN A 543 -19.52 -9.18 -5.19
C GLN A 543 -20.17 -10.18 -6.17
N ASP A 544 -20.50 -9.75 -7.39
CA ASP A 544 -21.11 -10.56 -8.46
C ASP A 544 -20.12 -11.08 -9.52
N ASP A 545 -18.83 -11.28 -9.18
CA ASP A 545 -17.81 -11.86 -10.08
C ASP A 545 -17.54 -11.03 -11.37
N THR A 546 -18.03 -9.79 -11.43
CA THR A 546 -17.78 -8.87 -12.55
C THR A 546 -16.55 -8.01 -12.29
N ASN A 547 -15.58 -8.05 -13.21
CA ASN A 547 -14.40 -7.17 -13.15
C ASN A 547 -14.86 -5.70 -13.27
N LEU A 548 -14.53 -4.87 -12.29
CA LEU A 548 -14.83 -3.44 -12.26
C LEU A 548 -13.85 -2.64 -13.15
N ASN A 549 -12.72 -3.21 -13.59
CA ASN A 549 -11.77 -2.51 -14.47
C ASN A 549 -12.44 -1.89 -15.71
N PRO A 550 -13.23 -2.63 -16.50
CA PRO A 550 -13.99 -2.05 -17.61
C PRO A 550 -15.02 -0.99 -17.19
N LYS A 551 -15.52 -1.00 -15.94
CA LYS A 551 -16.44 0.04 -15.44
C LYS A 551 -15.68 1.33 -15.07
N ILE A 552 -14.47 1.16 -14.55
CA ILE A 552 -13.61 2.20 -13.97
C ILE A 552 -12.73 2.85 -15.03
N THR A 553 -11.92 2.06 -15.74
CA THR A 553 -10.96 2.57 -16.74
C THR A 553 -11.49 2.49 -18.16
N LYS A 554 -12.64 1.83 -18.39
CA LYS A 554 -13.18 1.48 -19.73
C LYS A 554 -12.29 0.56 -20.57
N LEU A 555 -11.16 0.12 -20.01
CA LEU A 555 -10.19 -0.75 -20.65
C LEU A 555 -10.33 -2.18 -20.14
N LYS A 556 -10.14 -3.16 -21.03
CA LYS A 556 -10.11 -4.58 -20.64
C LYS A 556 -8.76 -4.89 -20.00
N SER A 557 -8.68 -5.96 -19.18
CA SER A 557 -7.43 -6.40 -18.55
C SER A 557 -6.29 -6.60 -19.56
N LYS A 558 -6.60 -7.06 -20.78
CA LYS A 558 -5.62 -7.22 -21.86
C LYS A 558 -5.04 -5.88 -22.33
N ASP A 559 -5.87 -4.86 -22.48
CA ASP A 559 -5.46 -3.53 -22.93
C ASP A 559 -4.61 -2.84 -21.85
N LEU A 560 -4.98 -3.00 -20.57
CA LEU A 560 -4.21 -2.50 -19.43
C LEU A 560 -2.83 -3.19 -19.34
N ARG A 561 -2.79 -4.51 -19.54
CA ARG A 561 -1.52 -5.24 -19.58
C ARG A 561 -0.64 -4.76 -20.74
N ARG A 562 -1.23 -4.53 -21.92
CA ARG A 562 -0.55 -3.95 -23.08
C ARG A 562 0.06 -2.58 -22.74
N ILE A 563 -0.71 -1.70 -22.10
CA ILE A 563 -0.23 -0.38 -21.66
C ILE A 563 0.96 -0.48 -20.71
N LEU A 564 0.89 -1.37 -19.71
CA LEU A 564 1.97 -1.57 -18.73
C LEU A 564 3.26 -2.07 -19.38
N THR A 565 3.16 -3.00 -20.34
CA THR A 565 4.32 -3.51 -21.07
C THR A 565 4.98 -2.46 -21.97
N GLU A 566 4.20 -1.54 -22.56
CA GLU A 566 4.74 -0.40 -23.33
C GLU A 566 5.33 0.68 -22.40
N ALA A 567 4.71 0.94 -21.25
CA ALA A 567 5.26 1.87 -20.25
C ALA A 567 6.64 1.39 -19.75
N ALA A 568 6.78 0.08 -19.51
CA ALA A 568 8.05 -0.53 -19.13
C ALA A 568 9.13 -0.38 -20.21
N LEU A 569 8.77 -0.56 -21.50
CA LEU A 569 9.67 -0.30 -22.62
C LEU A 569 10.10 1.17 -22.67
N CYS A 570 9.18 2.12 -22.50
CA CYS A 570 9.52 3.55 -22.49
C CYS A 570 10.50 3.88 -21.35
N VAL A 571 10.28 3.32 -20.15
CA VAL A 571 11.19 3.53 -19.00
C VAL A 571 12.57 2.97 -19.30
N ALA A 572 12.65 1.79 -19.91
CA ALA A 572 13.91 1.21 -20.35
C ALA A 572 14.60 2.12 -21.40
N GLN A 573 13.86 2.62 -22.38
CA GLN A 573 14.36 3.51 -23.44
C GLN A 573 14.90 4.85 -22.94
N SER A 574 14.41 5.32 -21.80
CA SER A 574 14.83 6.56 -21.18
C SER A 574 15.96 6.40 -20.14
N GLY A 575 16.56 5.21 -20.02
CA GLY A 575 17.69 4.96 -19.11
C GLY A 575 17.33 4.20 -17.82
N GLY A 576 16.11 3.65 -17.72
CA GLY A 576 15.72 2.71 -16.66
C GLY A 576 15.21 3.34 -15.37
N GLU A 577 15.10 4.67 -15.31
CA GLU A 577 14.64 5.41 -14.13
C GLU A 577 13.28 6.10 -14.35
N LEU A 578 13.05 6.68 -15.54
CA LEU A 578 11.86 7.49 -15.80
C LEU A 578 11.48 7.48 -17.28
N ALA A 579 10.19 7.48 -17.61
CA ALA A 579 9.71 7.77 -18.97
C ALA A 579 8.78 8.98 -19.02
N LEU A 580 8.84 9.77 -20.09
CA LEU A 580 7.85 10.83 -20.35
C LEU A 580 6.51 10.23 -20.79
N MET A 581 5.39 10.77 -20.30
CA MET A 581 4.04 10.33 -20.72
C MET A 581 3.81 10.43 -22.24
N SER A 582 4.33 11.49 -22.89
CA SER A 582 4.21 11.69 -24.34
C SER A 582 4.89 10.60 -25.17
N MET A 583 5.87 9.92 -24.59
CA MET A 583 6.55 8.79 -25.20
C MET A 583 5.63 7.58 -25.29
N LEU A 584 4.93 7.29 -24.19
CA LEU A 584 3.96 6.21 -24.11
C LEU A 584 2.76 6.46 -25.02
N GLU A 585 2.24 7.68 -25.08
CA GLU A 585 1.13 8.04 -25.99
C GLU A 585 1.51 7.84 -27.47
N GLY A 586 2.76 8.17 -27.82
CA GLY A 586 3.30 7.93 -29.16
C GLY A 586 3.32 6.44 -29.56
N ARG A 587 3.43 5.51 -28.60
CA ARG A 587 3.48 4.07 -28.87
C ARG A 587 2.17 3.52 -29.43
N PHE A 588 1.05 4.16 -29.14
CA PHE A 588 -0.27 3.65 -29.51
C PHE A 588 -0.77 4.19 -30.84
N GLN A 589 -0.03 5.01 -31.60
CA GLN A 589 -0.58 5.69 -32.79
C GLN A 589 -1.28 4.78 -33.82
N ASP A 590 -0.82 3.53 -33.95
CA ASP A 590 -1.37 2.50 -34.86
C ASP A 590 -1.83 1.22 -34.12
N ASP A 591 -1.99 1.28 -32.78
CA ASP A 591 -2.36 0.13 -31.94
C ASP A 591 -3.89 0.13 -31.68
N PRO A 592 -4.58 -1.03 -31.68
CA PRO A 592 -6.01 -1.12 -31.30
C PRO A 592 -6.32 -0.51 -29.92
N VAL A 593 -5.34 -0.48 -29.03
CA VAL A 593 -5.44 0.18 -27.72
C VAL A 593 -5.66 1.69 -27.87
N LYS A 594 -5.30 2.32 -29.00
CA LYS A 594 -5.60 3.73 -29.27
C LYS A 594 -7.08 4.01 -29.32
N GLU A 595 -7.85 3.20 -30.04
CA GLU A 595 -9.30 3.39 -30.11
C GLU A 595 -9.92 3.23 -28.71
N ALA A 596 -9.42 2.27 -27.94
CA ALA A 596 -9.82 2.08 -26.55
C ALA A 596 -9.42 3.26 -25.65
N LEU A 597 -8.21 3.82 -25.84
CA LEU A 597 -7.70 5.01 -25.13
C LEU A 597 -8.41 6.28 -25.56
N GLU A 598 -8.74 6.47 -26.84
CA GLU A 598 -9.49 7.62 -27.35
C GLU A 598 -10.95 7.57 -26.90
N THR A 599 -11.55 6.38 -26.88
CA THR A 599 -12.88 6.17 -26.29
C THR A 599 -12.84 6.48 -24.78
N ALA A 600 -11.83 5.98 -24.07
CA ALA A 600 -11.62 6.32 -22.67
C ALA A 600 -11.34 7.82 -22.45
N LYS A 601 -10.57 8.48 -23.32
CA LYS A 601 -10.28 9.93 -23.25
C LYS A 601 -11.53 10.78 -23.51
N LYS A 602 -12.41 10.35 -24.43
CA LYS A 602 -13.70 11.02 -24.70
C LYS A 602 -14.69 10.87 -23.54
N GLU A 603 -14.63 9.76 -22.80
CA GLU A 603 -15.55 9.47 -21.70
C GLU A 603 -15.03 9.86 -20.29
N VAL A 604 -13.70 9.90 -20.09
CA VAL A 604 -13.01 10.07 -18.79
C VAL A 604 -12.08 11.31 -18.77
N GLY A 605 -11.83 11.96 -19.90
CA GLY A 605 -10.97 13.16 -20.02
C GLY A 605 -9.51 12.86 -20.45
N GLU A 606 -8.72 13.91 -20.70
CA GLU A 606 -7.35 13.81 -21.24
C GLU A 606 -6.38 13.02 -20.33
N GLU A 607 -6.68 12.90 -19.04
CA GLU A 607 -5.81 12.23 -18.05
C GLU A 607 -6.05 10.72 -17.87
N ALA A 608 -6.94 10.11 -18.67
CA ALA A 608 -7.32 8.70 -18.54
C ALA A 608 -6.14 7.72 -18.48
N LEU A 609 -5.08 7.97 -19.26
CA LEU A 609 -3.86 7.15 -19.27
C LEU A 609 -3.04 7.32 -17.98
N LYS A 610 -2.87 8.55 -17.49
CA LYS A 610 -2.19 8.82 -16.22
C LYS A 610 -2.90 8.13 -15.07
N ASN A 611 -4.24 8.14 -15.10
CA ASN A 611 -5.09 7.56 -14.07
C ASN A 611 -5.06 6.03 -14.11
N ALA A 612 -5.05 5.44 -15.32
CA ALA A 612 -4.82 4.00 -15.49
C ALA A 612 -3.46 3.60 -14.90
N LEU A 613 -2.38 4.32 -15.22
CA LEU A 613 -1.04 4.03 -14.70
C LEU A 613 -0.92 4.28 -13.19
N ALA A 614 -1.54 5.34 -12.68
CA ALA A 614 -1.62 5.61 -11.25
C ALA A 614 -2.25 4.47 -10.48
N ALA A 615 -3.13 3.71 -11.12
CA ALA A 615 -3.74 2.52 -10.57
C ALA A 615 -2.76 1.33 -10.40
N PHE A 616 -1.67 1.24 -11.18
CA PHE A 616 -0.79 0.07 -11.32
C PHE A 616 0.69 0.38 -11.03
N TYR A 617 1.19 0.10 -9.82
CA TYR A 617 2.63 0.11 -9.41
C TYR A 617 3.57 1.14 -10.06
N ILE A 618 3.04 2.30 -10.41
CA ILE A 618 3.75 3.41 -11.02
C ILE A 618 3.66 4.60 -10.07
N ARG A 619 4.80 5.23 -9.82
CA ARG A 619 4.98 6.47 -9.09
C ARG A 619 5.47 7.56 -10.06
N PRO A 620 5.53 8.83 -9.66
CA PRO A 620 5.94 9.89 -10.55
C PRO A 620 7.42 10.17 -10.39
N ALA A 621 8.01 10.81 -11.39
CA ALA A 621 9.34 11.39 -11.25
C ALA A 621 9.38 12.35 -10.06
N GLY A 622 10.38 12.24 -9.19
CA GLY A 622 10.63 13.24 -8.15
C GLY A 622 11.04 14.62 -8.70
N ASN A 623 11.58 14.67 -9.93
CA ASN A 623 12.30 15.85 -10.46
C ASN A 623 11.80 16.38 -11.83
N GLN A 624 10.79 15.77 -12.46
CA GLN A 624 10.29 16.19 -13.79
C GLN A 624 8.76 16.08 -13.88
N GLU A 625 8.08 17.18 -14.27
CA GLU A 625 6.64 17.16 -14.54
C GLU A 625 6.31 16.20 -15.69
N GLY A 626 5.36 15.27 -15.45
CA GLY A 626 4.85 14.36 -16.49
C GLY A 626 5.64 13.07 -16.74
N GLY A 627 6.59 12.73 -15.86
CA GLY A 627 7.34 11.47 -15.90
C GLY A 627 6.70 10.32 -15.12
N ILE A 628 6.87 9.10 -15.63
CA ILE A 628 6.43 7.80 -15.09
C ILE A 628 7.65 7.06 -14.54
N GLU A 629 7.57 6.57 -13.31
CA GLU A 629 8.56 5.67 -12.70
C GLU A 629 7.83 4.43 -12.12
N PHE A 630 8.42 3.25 -12.18
CA PHE A 630 7.86 2.09 -11.48
C PHE A 630 8.30 2.07 -10.01
N TYR A 631 7.43 1.65 -9.08
CA TYR A 631 7.81 1.49 -7.67
C TYR A 631 8.97 0.49 -7.48
N HIS A 632 9.04 -0.53 -8.34
CA HIS A 632 10.08 -1.56 -8.32
C HIS A 632 10.70 -1.70 -9.71
N LYS A 633 12.01 -1.40 -9.83
CA LYS A 633 12.78 -1.56 -11.08
C LYS A 633 12.69 -2.98 -11.65
N SER A 634 12.80 -3.99 -10.80
CA SER A 634 12.69 -5.38 -11.23
C SER A 634 11.30 -5.73 -11.81
N PHE A 635 10.24 -5.03 -11.39
CA PHE A 635 8.91 -5.21 -11.98
C PHE A 635 8.81 -4.56 -13.37
N SER A 636 9.43 -3.39 -13.58
CA SER A 636 9.51 -2.79 -14.91
C SER A 636 10.35 -3.63 -15.87
N GLU A 637 11.47 -4.20 -15.40
CA GLU A 637 12.29 -5.13 -16.18
C GLU A 637 11.51 -6.39 -16.57
N PHE A 638 10.70 -6.94 -15.65
CA PHE A 638 9.79 -8.06 -15.94
C PHE A 638 8.75 -7.72 -17.01
N LEU A 639 8.07 -6.56 -16.90
CA LEU A 639 7.09 -6.12 -17.90
C LEU A 639 7.73 -5.82 -19.26
N PHE A 640 8.96 -5.30 -19.28
CA PHE A 640 9.73 -5.12 -20.50
C PHE A 640 10.12 -6.46 -21.14
N ALA A 641 10.54 -7.44 -20.33
CA ALA A 641 10.78 -8.80 -20.82
C ALA A 641 9.51 -9.44 -21.39
N GLU A 642 8.35 -9.21 -20.77
CA GLU A 642 7.06 -9.65 -21.32
C GLU A 642 6.76 -9.00 -22.68
N ARG A 643 7.05 -7.69 -22.81
CA ARG A 643 6.93 -6.97 -24.09
C ARG A 643 7.83 -7.58 -25.17
N LEU A 644 9.07 -7.90 -24.83
CA LEU A 644 10.02 -8.54 -25.74
C LEU A 644 9.50 -9.91 -26.17
N LYS A 645 9.08 -10.76 -25.22
CA LYS A 645 8.48 -12.08 -25.50
C LYS A 645 7.33 -11.98 -26.51
N ALA A 646 6.45 -11.00 -26.35
CA ALA A 646 5.33 -10.80 -27.28
C ALA A 646 5.83 -10.57 -28.72
N SER A 647 6.82 -9.69 -28.93
CA SER A 647 7.42 -9.47 -30.26
C SER A 647 8.15 -10.70 -30.78
N LEU A 648 8.96 -11.37 -29.96
CA LEU A 648 9.69 -12.58 -30.37
C LEU A 648 8.73 -13.68 -30.82
N LYS A 649 7.60 -13.85 -30.12
CA LYS A 649 6.55 -14.79 -30.52
C LYS A 649 5.97 -14.42 -31.88
N THR A 650 5.62 -13.16 -32.12
CA THR A 650 5.08 -12.72 -33.42
C THR A 650 6.10 -12.91 -34.55
N TRP A 651 7.40 -12.76 -34.29
CA TRP A 651 8.46 -13.03 -35.28
C TRP A 651 8.56 -14.51 -35.69
N THR A 652 7.99 -15.42 -34.92
CA THR A 652 7.97 -16.86 -35.24
C THR A 652 6.71 -17.33 -35.95
N GLN A 653 5.66 -16.49 -36.01
CA GLN A 653 4.37 -16.88 -36.57
C GLN A 653 4.33 -16.76 -38.10
N TYR A 654 3.58 -17.64 -38.73
CA TYR A 654 3.29 -17.67 -40.17
C TYR A 654 1.80 -17.40 -40.39
N LYS A 655 1.43 -16.84 -41.55
CA LYS A 655 0.03 -16.67 -41.93
C LYS A 655 -0.61 -18.04 -42.18
N GLU A 656 -1.85 -18.24 -41.73
CA GLU A 656 -2.63 -19.43 -42.08
C GLU A 656 -2.95 -19.38 -43.58
N SER A 657 -2.64 -20.45 -44.31
CA SER A 657 -2.94 -20.61 -45.73
C SER A 657 -4.23 -21.41 -45.89
N ASP A 658 -5.23 -20.85 -46.58
CA ASP A 658 -6.41 -21.58 -47.02
C ASP A 658 -6.01 -22.50 -48.19
N GLU A 659 -6.01 -23.81 -47.96
CA GLU A 659 -6.18 -24.90 -48.94
C GLU A 659 -5.38 -24.94 -50.26
N ASP A 660 -4.09 -24.58 -50.30
CA ASP A 660 -3.20 -25.03 -51.39
C ASP A 660 -1.80 -25.44 -50.87
N GLU A 661 -1.42 -26.71 -51.08
CA GLU A 661 -0.21 -27.35 -50.52
C GLU A 661 1.12 -26.85 -51.13
N ASP A 662 1.09 -25.92 -52.09
CA ASP A 662 2.27 -25.47 -52.85
C ASP A 662 2.67 -23.99 -52.64
N GLU A 663 2.00 -23.21 -51.78
CA GLU A 663 2.44 -21.84 -51.46
C GLU A 663 3.38 -21.80 -50.23
N GLU A 664 4.57 -21.19 -50.40
CA GLU A 664 5.53 -20.95 -49.30
C GLU A 664 4.85 -20.18 -48.16
N LYS A 665 4.77 -20.78 -46.97
CA LYS A 665 4.23 -20.16 -45.76
C LYS A 665 4.87 -18.79 -45.53
N GLN A 666 4.10 -17.73 -45.73
CA GLN A 666 4.60 -16.37 -45.52
C GLN A 666 4.68 -16.04 -44.02
N PRO A 667 5.79 -15.46 -43.55
CA PRO A 667 5.89 -15.02 -42.16
C PRO A 667 4.86 -13.92 -41.89
N MET A 668 4.29 -13.93 -40.68
CA MET A 668 3.29 -12.95 -40.24
C MET A 668 3.85 -11.52 -40.31
N ILE A 669 5.12 -11.34 -39.97
CA ILE A 669 5.86 -10.07 -40.05
C ILE A 669 6.98 -10.17 -41.09
N SER A 670 7.06 -9.18 -41.98
CA SER A 670 8.10 -9.08 -43.01
C SER A 670 9.50 -8.90 -42.41
N THR A 671 10.56 -9.24 -43.16
CA THR A 671 11.95 -9.05 -42.70
C THR A 671 12.25 -7.56 -42.43
N THR A 672 11.76 -6.66 -43.28
CA THR A 672 11.97 -5.21 -43.10
C THR A 672 11.33 -4.67 -41.83
N GLN A 673 10.11 -5.12 -41.53
CA GLN A 673 9.39 -4.73 -40.31
C GLN A 673 10.08 -5.29 -39.06
N MET A 674 10.48 -6.57 -39.08
CA MET A 674 11.24 -7.17 -37.98
C MET A 674 12.54 -6.41 -37.70
N ASN A 675 13.28 -6.02 -38.75
CA ASN A 675 14.51 -5.26 -38.57
C ASN A 675 14.22 -3.93 -37.86
N PHE A 676 13.16 -3.21 -38.22
CA PHE A 676 12.77 -1.98 -37.53
C PHE A 676 12.37 -2.24 -36.07
N GLU A 677 11.59 -3.29 -35.79
CA GLU A 677 11.22 -3.66 -34.41
C GLU A 677 12.45 -4.01 -33.56
N ILE A 678 13.49 -4.62 -34.14
CA ILE A 678 14.77 -4.86 -33.45
C ILE A 678 15.41 -3.53 -33.03
N TYR A 679 15.50 -2.55 -33.92
CA TYR A 679 16.04 -1.24 -33.57
C TYR A 679 15.17 -0.51 -32.54
N ASP A 680 13.85 -0.65 -32.63
CA ASP A 680 12.93 -0.05 -31.67
C ASP A 680 13.10 -0.64 -30.25
N LEU A 681 13.17 -1.97 -30.15
CA LEU A 681 13.19 -2.69 -28.88
C LEU A 681 14.58 -2.89 -28.28
N LEU A 682 15.64 -2.83 -29.09
CA LEU A 682 17.00 -3.18 -28.67
C LEU A 682 18.05 -2.10 -29.01
N GLY A 683 17.66 -0.99 -29.66
CA GLY A 683 18.59 0.04 -30.14
C GLY A 683 18.81 1.23 -29.21
N PHE A 684 18.47 1.15 -27.92
CA PHE A 684 18.47 2.32 -27.02
C PHE A 684 19.41 2.21 -25.82
N GLY A 685 19.95 1.02 -25.53
CA GLY A 685 20.81 0.76 -24.38
C GLY A 685 21.08 -0.74 -24.22
N LYS A 686 21.99 -1.13 -23.32
CA LYS A 686 22.24 -2.55 -23.04
C LYS A 686 21.02 -3.22 -22.41
N LEU A 687 20.78 -4.48 -22.76
CA LEU A 687 19.87 -5.32 -22.00
C LEU A 687 20.50 -5.64 -20.64
N THR A 688 19.75 -5.42 -19.56
CA THR A 688 20.19 -5.86 -18.23
C THR A 688 20.10 -7.38 -18.14
N PRO A 689 20.99 -8.04 -17.37
CA PRO A 689 20.88 -9.47 -17.12
C PRO A 689 19.49 -9.89 -16.63
N GLU A 690 18.86 -9.06 -15.79
CA GLU A 690 17.53 -9.29 -15.25
C GLU A 690 16.47 -9.38 -16.36
N VAL A 691 16.48 -8.48 -17.34
CA VAL A 691 15.55 -8.50 -18.48
C VAL A 691 15.74 -9.77 -19.32
N VAL A 692 17.00 -10.13 -19.61
CA VAL A 692 17.32 -11.33 -20.40
C VAL A 692 16.89 -12.59 -19.67
N GLU A 693 17.15 -12.66 -18.36
CA GLU A 693 16.73 -13.78 -17.52
C GLU A 693 15.21 -13.93 -17.48
N TYR A 694 14.46 -12.84 -17.27
CA TYR A 694 13.00 -12.86 -17.31
C TYR A 694 12.47 -13.28 -18.68
N LEU A 695 13.07 -12.77 -19.75
CA LEU A 695 12.68 -13.10 -21.12
C LEU A 695 12.84 -14.60 -21.39
N MET A 696 14.01 -15.16 -21.08
CA MET A 696 14.27 -16.58 -21.31
C MET A 696 13.36 -17.46 -20.45
N GLY A 697 13.15 -17.14 -19.18
CA GLY A 697 12.22 -17.87 -18.32
C GLY A 697 10.78 -17.86 -18.85
N LEU A 698 10.30 -16.68 -19.28
CA LEU A 698 8.97 -16.53 -19.88
C LEU A 698 8.83 -17.29 -21.21
N LEU A 699 9.88 -17.40 -22.01
CA LEU A 699 9.88 -18.15 -23.27
C LEU A 699 9.85 -19.66 -23.02
N ILE A 700 10.64 -20.16 -22.06
CA ILE A 700 10.68 -21.58 -21.68
C ILE A 700 9.32 -22.07 -21.18
N GLU A 701 8.61 -21.24 -20.40
CA GLU A 701 7.25 -21.56 -19.94
C GLU A 701 6.18 -21.49 -21.05
N SER A 702 6.50 -20.89 -22.20
CA SER A 702 5.57 -20.80 -23.33
C SER A 702 5.44 -22.16 -24.00
N LYS A 703 4.27 -22.78 -23.89
CA LYS A 703 3.93 -24.00 -24.64
C LYS A 703 4.18 -23.78 -26.14
N SER A 704 4.89 -24.72 -26.77
CA SER A 704 5.17 -24.78 -28.22
C SER A 704 5.75 -23.48 -28.80
N PHE A 705 6.86 -22.97 -28.25
CA PHE A 705 7.60 -21.86 -28.85
C PHE A 705 8.55 -22.35 -29.96
N ASP A 706 8.56 -21.66 -31.10
CA ASP A 706 9.42 -22.01 -32.25
C ASP A 706 10.80 -21.33 -32.14
N TRP A 707 11.69 -22.02 -31.45
CA TRP A 707 13.07 -21.58 -31.20
C TRP A 707 13.92 -21.55 -32.48
N GLU A 708 13.67 -22.47 -33.43
CA GLU A 708 14.44 -22.59 -34.67
C GLU A 708 14.20 -21.39 -35.57
N THR A 709 12.94 -21.06 -35.83
CA THR A 709 12.58 -19.90 -36.67
C THR A 709 13.10 -18.60 -36.08
N LEU A 710 12.97 -18.43 -34.75
CA LEU A 710 13.50 -17.24 -34.08
C LEU A 710 15.01 -17.13 -34.28
N PHE A 711 15.74 -18.21 -34.02
CA PHE A 711 17.19 -18.26 -34.16
C PHE A 711 17.64 -17.94 -35.59
N THR A 712 17.02 -18.57 -36.60
CA THR A 712 17.36 -18.33 -38.01
C THR A 712 17.16 -16.87 -38.40
N ARG A 713 16.02 -16.27 -38.01
CA ARG A 713 15.72 -14.87 -38.35
C ARG A 713 16.65 -13.88 -37.65
N LEU A 714 16.91 -14.07 -36.36
CA LEU A 714 17.86 -13.23 -35.60
C LEU A 714 19.29 -13.36 -36.11
N ASN A 715 19.73 -14.59 -36.42
CA ASN A 715 21.05 -14.83 -36.99
C ASN A 715 21.19 -14.14 -38.35
N LYS A 716 20.14 -14.20 -39.20
CA LYS A 716 20.12 -13.45 -40.47
C LYS A 716 20.21 -11.94 -40.25
N PHE A 717 19.54 -11.38 -39.24
CA PHE A 717 19.70 -9.97 -38.88
C PHE A 717 21.14 -9.66 -38.47
N TYR A 718 21.71 -10.43 -37.52
CA TYR A 718 23.07 -10.25 -37.00
C TYR A 718 24.11 -10.26 -38.13
N ARG A 719 23.99 -11.18 -39.10
CA ARG A 719 24.88 -11.24 -40.28
C ARG A 719 24.80 -10.03 -41.19
N ASN A 720 23.60 -9.48 -41.37
CA ASN A 720 23.42 -8.29 -42.19
C ASN A 720 23.97 -7.06 -41.45
N TRP A 721 23.71 -6.97 -40.14
CA TRP A 721 24.22 -5.91 -39.28
C TRP A 721 25.74 -5.88 -39.24
N SER A 722 26.38 -7.03 -39.02
CA SER A 722 27.84 -7.12 -38.94
C SER A 722 28.57 -6.77 -40.24
N LYS A 723 27.87 -6.85 -41.39
CA LYS A 723 28.36 -6.43 -42.71
C LYS A 723 28.05 -4.96 -43.02
N GLY A 724 27.54 -4.19 -42.04
CA GLY A 724 27.25 -2.76 -42.19
C GLY A 724 25.96 -2.44 -42.97
N LYS A 725 25.16 -3.44 -43.36
CA LYS A 725 24.02 -3.28 -44.29
C LYS A 725 23.01 -2.22 -43.87
N PHE A 726 22.80 -2.05 -42.58
CA PHE A 726 21.79 -1.14 -42.04
C PHE A 726 22.31 0.28 -41.80
N ILE A 727 23.60 0.43 -41.47
CA ILE A 727 24.20 1.74 -41.20
C ILE A 727 24.77 2.40 -42.45
N ASP A 728 25.21 1.60 -43.44
CA ASP A 728 25.82 2.08 -44.68
C ASP A 728 24.80 2.21 -45.84
N SER A 729 23.49 2.17 -45.56
CA SER A 729 22.47 2.31 -46.61
C SER A 729 22.43 3.74 -47.17
N GLY A 730 22.35 3.88 -48.51
CA GLY A 730 22.27 5.19 -49.18
C GLY A 730 20.92 5.93 -49.05
N THR A 731 19.94 5.32 -48.37
CA THR A 731 18.66 5.92 -47.96
C THR A 731 18.61 6.08 -46.45
N GLU A 732 17.53 6.67 -45.91
CA GLU A 732 17.35 6.81 -44.45
C GLU A 732 17.53 5.47 -43.72
N THR A 733 18.58 5.41 -42.89
CA THR A 733 19.02 4.19 -42.22
C THR A 733 18.09 3.84 -41.04
N LEU A 734 17.99 2.55 -40.68
CA LEU A 734 17.19 2.14 -39.51
C LEU A 734 17.67 2.78 -38.19
N PRO A 735 18.99 2.89 -37.92
CA PRO A 735 19.47 3.64 -36.77
C PRO A 735 19.06 5.12 -36.77
N GLN A 736 19.07 5.81 -37.94
CA GLN A 736 18.63 7.21 -38.03
C GLN A 736 17.15 7.38 -37.65
N LYS A 737 16.28 6.48 -38.13
CA LYS A 737 14.86 6.51 -37.77
C LYS A 737 14.66 6.40 -36.26
N LYS A 738 15.45 5.55 -35.59
CA LYS A 738 15.37 5.38 -34.14
C LYS A 738 15.93 6.59 -33.39
N VAL A 739 17.05 7.18 -33.84
CA VAL A 739 17.57 8.43 -33.27
C VAL A 739 16.52 9.54 -33.36
N GLN A 740 15.93 9.76 -34.53
CA GLN A 740 14.87 10.76 -34.70
C GLN A 740 13.66 10.52 -33.80
N GLN A 741 13.32 9.25 -33.52
CA GLN A 741 12.24 8.91 -32.59
C GLN A 741 12.60 9.29 -31.15
N LEU A 742 13.84 9.06 -30.72
CA LEU A 742 14.31 9.35 -29.36
C LEU A 742 14.60 10.86 -29.14
N ASP A 743 15.11 11.55 -30.16
CA ASP A 743 15.36 12.99 -30.15
C ASP A 743 14.08 13.80 -29.90
N ARG A 744 12.91 13.32 -30.38
CA ARG A 744 11.60 13.94 -30.09
C ARG A 744 11.28 14.03 -28.60
N TYR A 745 11.96 13.23 -27.77
CA TYR A 745 11.77 13.15 -26.33
C TYR A 745 13.01 13.61 -25.54
N ASN A 746 13.92 14.35 -26.18
CA ASN A 746 15.19 14.83 -25.60
C ASN A 746 16.13 13.72 -25.11
N ILE A 747 16.02 12.50 -25.67
CA ILE A 747 16.93 11.40 -25.38
C ILE A 747 18.06 11.44 -26.39
N ALA A 748 19.18 12.07 -26.01
CA ALA A 748 20.34 12.24 -26.88
C ALA A 748 21.11 10.92 -27.03
N ILE A 749 21.00 10.28 -28.20
CA ILE A 749 21.76 9.09 -28.57
C ILE A 749 22.27 9.17 -30.01
N GLY A 750 23.52 8.80 -30.23
CA GLY A 750 24.14 8.83 -31.56
C GLY A 750 23.69 7.67 -32.45
N GLN A 751 23.65 7.89 -33.76
CA GLN A 751 23.28 6.87 -34.76
C GLN A 751 24.12 5.59 -34.64
N ARG A 752 25.44 5.71 -34.47
CA ARG A 752 26.34 4.57 -34.28
C ARG A 752 26.11 3.85 -32.94
N GLN A 753 25.67 4.56 -31.90
CA GLN A 753 25.37 3.95 -30.61
C GLN A 753 24.11 3.09 -30.71
N VAL A 754 23.06 3.63 -31.33
CA VAL A 754 21.83 2.88 -31.62
C VAL A 754 22.12 1.59 -32.39
N ASP A 755 22.99 1.69 -33.41
CA ASP A 755 23.38 0.54 -34.22
C ASP A 755 24.15 -0.52 -33.44
N VAL A 756 25.13 -0.09 -32.63
CA VAL A 756 25.90 -0.99 -31.76
C VAL A 756 24.99 -1.67 -30.74
N TYR A 757 24.09 -0.94 -30.08
CA TYR A 757 23.16 -1.55 -29.12
C TYR A 757 22.24 -2.59 -29.78
N ALA A 758 21.64 -2.27 -30.93
CA ALA A 758 20.76 -3.19 -31.63
C ALA A 758 21.48 -4.50 -31.99
N GLY A 759 22.69 -4.40 -32.54
CA GLY A 759 23.48 -5.57 -32.93
C GLY A 759 23.98 -6.40 -31.74
N LEU A 760 24.54 -5.75 -30.71
CA LEU A 760 25.06 -6.43 -29.53
C LEU A 760 23.95 -7.06 -28.69
N ASN A 761 22.79 -6.41 -28.56
CA ASN A 761 21.64 -7.01 -27.87
C ASN A 761 21.07 -8.21 -28.64
N VAL A 762 21.05 -8.17 -29.99
CA VAL A 762 20.71 -9.37 -30.77
C VAL A 762 21.75 -10.47 -30.58
N MET A 763 23.04 -10.13 -30.48
CA MET A 763 24.09 -11.10 -30.16
C MET A 763 23.84 -11.76 -28.80
N ILE A 764 23.43 -10.99 -27.76
CA ILE A 764 23.04 -11.55 -26.45
C ILE A 764 21.91 -12.55 -26.61
N LEU A 765 20.83 -12.21 -27.33
CA LEU A 765 19.72 -13.13 -27.56
C LEU A 765 20.18 -14.41 -28.30
N LEU A 766 21.07 -14.30 -29.29
CA LEU A 766 21.60 -15.45 -30.01
C LEU A 766 22.50 -16.35 -29.15
N LEU A 767 23.28 -15.77 -28.23
CA LEU A 767 24.08 -16.51 -27.26
C LEU A 767 23.18 -17.27 -26.27
N GLU A 768 22.11 -16.63 -25.81
CA GLU A 768 21.14 -17.24 -24.91
C GLU A 768 20.34 -18.36 -25.57
N LEU A 769 19.93 -18.17 -26.84
CA LEU A 769 19.31 -19.22 -27.65
C LEU A 769 20.26 -20.39 -27.89
N HIS A 770 21.53 -20.09 -28.19
CA HIS A 770 22.57 -21.11 -28.35
C HIS A 770 22.72 -21.94 -27.07
N ARG A 771 22.87 -21.29 -25.92
CA ARG A 771 22.96 -21.97 -24.62
C ARG A 771 21.74 -22.85 -24.36
N TYR A 772 20.54 -22.30 -24.52
CA TYR A 772 19.30 -23.07 -24.38
C TYR A 772 19.29 -24.31 -25.27
N GLY A 773 19.71 -24.18 -26.53
CA GLY A 773 19.80 -25.29 -27.48
C GLY A 773 20.84 -26.35 -27.09
N GLN A 774 22.02 -25.93 -26.60
CA GLN A 774 23.07 -26.85 -26.14
C GLN A 774 22.69 -27.61 -24.87
N ASP A 775 21.92 -26.98 -23.99
CA ASP A 775 21.46 -27.57 -22.72
C ASP A 775 20.33 -28.61 -22.91
N GLN A 776 19.64 -28.63 -24.06
CA GLN A 776 18.61 -29.63 -24.33
C GLN A 776 19.21 -31.02 -24.62
N ASN A 777 18.51 -32.08 -24.21
CA ASN A 777 18.88 -33.47 -24.55
C ASN A 777 18.49 -33.88 -25.99
N ASP A 778 18.36 -32.93 -26.92
CA ASP A 778 17.96 -33.14 -28.31
C ASP A 778 19.10 -32.75 -29.27
N ASP A 779 19.78 -33.76 -29.81
CA ASP A 779 20.91 -33.55 -30.73
C ASP A 779 20.53 -32.86 -32.03
N ALA A 780 19.27 -32.98 -32.49
CA ALA A 780 18.79 -32.27 -33.68
C ALA A 780 18.64 -30.77 -33.39
N LEU A 781 18.12 -30.40 -32.21
CA LEU A 781 17.99 -29.02 -31.80
C LEU A 781 19.36 -28.36 -31.56
N LYS A 782 20.32 -29.10 -30.98
CA LYS A 782 21.71 -28.64 -30.80
C LYS A 782 22.38 -28.23 -32.11
N GLN A 783 22.16 -29.01 -33.17
CA GLN A 783 22.72 -28.73 -34.49
C GLN A 783 22.03 -27.56 -35.19
N LYS A 784 20.72 -27.39 -34.98
CA LYS A 784 19.92 -26.31 -35.58
C LYS A 784 20.17 -24.96 -34.91
N ILE A 785 20.31 -24.94 -33.59
CA ILE A 785 20.51 -23.73 -32.77
C ILE A 785 21.97 -23.64 -32.32
N TYR A 786 22.85 -23.44 -33.30
CA TYR A 786 24.26 -23.23 -33.06
C TYR A 786 24.71 -21.86 -33.56
N PHE A 787 25.08 -20.98 -32.62
CA PHE A 787 25.53 -19.64 -32.94
C PHE A 787 27.03 -19.57 -33.13
N TYR A 788 27.44 -19.02 -34.28
CA TYR A 788 28.84 -18.74 -34.59
C TYR A 788 29.03 -17.23 -34.75
N PRO A 789 29.37 -16.47 -33.70
CA PRO A 789 29.62 -15.03 -33.78
C PRO A 789 30.45 -14.56 -34.99
N LEU A 790 31.41 -15.37 -35.45
CA LEU A 790 32.35 -15.06 -36.54
C LEU A 790 31.96 -15.64 -37.91
N GLY A 791 31.01 -16.58 -37.95
CA GLY A 791 30.73 -17.40 -39.14
C GLY A 791 30.99 -18.87 -38.87
N LYS A 792 30.36 -19.77 -39.63
CA LYS A 792 30.63 -21.20 -39.48
C LYS A 792 32.10 -21.46 -39.87
N PRO A 793 32.87 -22.25 -39.09
CA PRO A 793 34.21 -22.65 -39.47
C PRO A 793 34.24 -23.23 -40.90
N ASP A 794 35.32 -22.98 -41.63
CA ASP A 794 35.53 -23.45 -43.00
C ASP A 794 34.50 -22.99 -44.04
N THR A 795 33.70 -21.96 -43.72
CA THR A 795 32.81 -21.30 -44.68
C THR A 795 33.35 -19.94 -45.12
N PRO A 796 33.02 -19.46 -46.35
CA PRO A 796 33.42 -18.13 -46.81
C PRO A 796 32.92 -16.97 -45.94
N ASP A 797 31.91 -17.21 -45.10
CA ASP A 797 31.36 -16.24 -44.16
C ASP A 797 32.13 -16.17 -42.82
N ASN A 798 33.19 -16.96 -42.62
CA ASN A 798 34.04 -16.93 -41.42
C ASN A 798 35.05 -15.77 -41.48
N ASP A 799 34.71 -14.65 -40.86
CA ASP A 799 35.59 -13.48 -40.77
C ASP A 799 36.15 -13.33 -39.36
N LYS A 800 37.43 -13.70 -39.19
CA LYS A 800 38.16 -13.62 -37.92
C LYS A 800 38.29 -12.19 -37.38
N PHE A 801 38.20 -11.17 -38.24
CA PHE A 801 38.28 -9.76 -37.87
C PHE A 801 36.91 -9.10 -37.65
N GLN A 802 35.81 -9.84 -37.84
CA GLN A 802 34.45 -9.32 -37.65
C GLN A 802 34.26 -8.78 -36.23
N LEU A 803 34.56 -9.59 -35.21
CA LEU A 803 34.45 -9.16 -33.81
C LEU A 803 35.46 -8.07 -33.47
N PHE A 804 36.69 -8.13 -33.99
CA PHE A 804 37.69 -7.08 -33.81
C PHE A 804 37.18 -5.72 -34.29
N SER A 805 36.52 -5.70 -35.45
CA SER A 805 35.94 -4.47 -36.02
C SER A 805 34.78 -3.95 -35.18
N ILE A 806 33.88 -4.85 -34.74
CA ILE A 806 32.76 -4.51 -33.84
C ILE A 806 33.29 -3.92 -32.52
N ILE A 807 34.29 -4.55 -31.92
CA ILE A 807 34.95 -4.10 -30.68
C ILE A 807 35.57 -2.72 -30.91
N GLY A 808 36.38 -2.56 -31.95
CA GLY A 808 37.05 -1.31 -32.26
C GLY A 808 36.09 -0.13 -32.42
N TYR A 809 35.00 -0.29 -33.17
CA TYR A 809 34.00 0.77 -33.32
C TYR A 809 33.22 1.02 -32.02
N SER A 810 32.89 -0.01 -31.23
CA SER A 810 32.22 0.16 -29.93
C SER A 810 33.09 0.95 -28.94
N GLU A 811 34.39 0.65 -28.88
CA GLU A 811 35.34 1.30 -27.98
C GLU A 811 35.61 2.77 -28.36
N CYS A 812 35.54 3.09 -29.66
CA CYS A 812 35.68 4.47 -30.15
C CYS A 812 34.55 5.41 -29.70
N LEU A 813 33.38 4.86 -29.34
CA LEU A 813 32.20 5.67 -28.98
C LEU A 813 32.23 6.19 -27.53
N LYS A 814 33.23 5.80 -26.72
CA LYS A 814 33.38 6.18 -25.28
C LYS A 814 32.14 5.90 -24.40
N VAL A 815 31.18 5.14 -24.92
CA VAL A 815 29.97 4.67 -24.23
C VAL A 815 30.04 3.14 -24.23
N GLU A 816 29.56 2.52 -23.14
CA GLU A 816 29.47 1.07 -22.89
C GLU A 816 30.13 0.18 -23.96
N SER A 817 31.38 -0.23 -23.70
CA SER A 817 32.17 -1.07 -24.63
C SER A 817 31.52 -2.43 -24.87
N PHE A 818 31.92 -3.12 -25.94
CA PHE A 818 31.53 -4.51 -26.24
C PHE A 818 31.46 -5.40 -24.98
N GLY A 819 32.54 -5.46 -24.19
CA GLY A 819 32.56 -6.27 -22.97
C GLY A 819 31.56 -5.84 -21.89
N SER A 820 31.21 -4.56 -21.81
CA SER A 820 30.20 -4.10 -20.84
C SER A 820 28.76 -4.47 -21.23
N VAL A 821 28.49 -4.64 -22.52
CA VAL A 821 27.17 -5.02 -23.04
C VAL A 821 27.04 -6.54 -23.08
N VAL A 822 27.96 -7.22 -23.77
CA VAL A 822 27.84 -8.68 -24.00
C VAL A 822 28.59 -9.53 -22.99
N GLY A 823 29.55 -8.97 -22.24
CA GLY A 823 30.51 -9.76 -21.46
C GLY A 823 29.89 -10.66 -20.40
N ARG A 824 28.73 -10.32 -19.84
CA ARG A 824 28.00 -11.18 -18.89
C ARG A 824 27.35 -12.42 -19.53
N PHE A 825 27.25 -12.45 -20.86
CA PHE A 825 26.51 -13.44 -21.63
C PHE A 825 27.40 -14.33 -22.52
N LEU A 826 28.73 -14.28 -22.36
CA LEU A 826 29.68 -15.04 -23.19
C LEU A 826 29.94 -16.48 -22.71
N SER A 827 29.20 -16.96 -21.70
CA SER A 827 29.31 -18.34 -21.21
C SER A 827 28.86 -19.32 -22.31
N GLY A 828 29.66 -20.37 -22.53
CA GLY A 828 29.46 -21.36 -23.58
C GLY A 828 29.61 -20.82 -25.01
N ALA A 829 30.02 -19.56 -25.20
CA ALA A 829 30.09 -18.96 -26.53
C ALA A 829 31.15 -19.63 -27.41
N ASN A 830 30.83 -19.82 -28.71
CA ASN A 830 31.82 -20.25 -29.70
C ASN A 830 32.57 -19.06 -30.30
N LEU A 831 33.77 -18.80 -29.81
CA LEU A 831 34.69 -17.74 -30.22
C LEU A 831 35.99 -18.32 -30.83
N ASP A 832 35.90 -19.51 -31.43
CA ASP A 832 37.02 -20.17 -32.11
C ASP A 832 37.64 -19.25 -33.18
N GLY A 833 38.97 -19.09 -33.10
CA GLY A 833 39.74 -18.26 -34.02
C GLY A 833 39.44 -16.75 -33.95
N ALA A 834 38.67 -16.29 -32.96
CA ALA A 834 38.28 -14.89 -32.85
C ALA A 834 39.48 -13.96 -32.64
N ASN A 835 39.51 -12.84 -33.35
CA ASN A 835 40.43 -11.76 -33.01
C ASN A 835 39.84 -10.85 -31.94
N LEU A 836 40.30 -11.01 -30.70
CA LEU A 836 39.92 -10.25 -29.51
C LEU A 836 41.13 -9.45 -28.97
N ARG A 837 42.10 -9.15 -29.83
CA ARG A 837 43.33 -8.44 -29.45
C ARG A 837 42.99 -7.10 -28.79
N GLY A 838 43.51 -6.88 -27.58
CA GLY A 838 43.31 -5.64 -26.83
C GLY A 838 41.89 -5.45 -26.27
N ALA A 839 40.97 -6.40 -26.46
CA ALA A 839 39.58 -6.26 -26.06
C ALA A 839 39.42 -6.06 -24.55
N ASN A 840 38.52 -5.16 -24.16
CA ASN A 840 38.13 -5.01 -22.76
C ASN A 840 37.05 -6.04 -22.36
N LEU A 841 37.45 -7.08 -21.63
CA LEU A 841 36.61 -8.17 -21.14
C LEU A 841 36.72 -8.33 -19.61
N ARG A 842 36.98 -7.24 -18.89
CA ARG A 842 37.11 -7.27 -17.42
C ARG A 842 35.82 -7.74 -16.79
N GLY A 843 35.90 -8.73 -15.90
CA GLY A 843 34.73 -9.33 -15.25
C GLY A 843 33.77 -10.06 -16.20
N ALA A 844 34.16 -10.34 -17.45
CA ALA A 844 33.32 -11.09 -18.38
C ALA A 844 33.11 -12.52 -17.91
N ASN A 845 31.95 -13.08 -18.22
CA ASN A 845 31.64 -14.48 -17.99
C ASN A 845 31.88 -15.28 -19.28
N LEU A 846 32.98 -16.01 -19.34
CA LEU A 846 33.46 -16.88 -20.42
C LEU A 846 33.48 -18.35 -19.98
N ASP A 847 32.69 -18.69 -18.95
CA ASP A 847 32.55 -20.06 -18.44
C ASP A 847 32.20 -21.04 -19.56
N GLY A 848 33.02 -22.07 -19.77
CA GLY A 848 32.85 -23.07 -20.82
C GLY A 848 32.96 -22.55 -22.26
N ALA A 849 33.38 -21.30 -22.48
CA ALA A 849 33.48 -20.73 -23.82
C ALA A 849 34.57 -21.42 -24.66
N ASN A 850 34.33 -21.58 -25.96
CA ASN A 850 35.34 -22.04 -26.90
C ASN A 850 36.12 -20.85 -27.47
N LEU A 851 37.35 -20.66 -27.00
CA LEU A 851 38.30 -19.64 -27.43
C LEU A 851 39.52 -20.28 -28.14
N SER A 852 39.36 -21.49 -28.68
CA SER A 852 40.44 -22.20 -29.35
C SER A 852 40.97 -21.37 -30.52
N GLY A 853 42.28 -21.25 -30.67
CA GLY A 853 42.91 -20.44 -31.72
C GLY A 853 42.62 -18.93 -31.67
N ALA A 854 41.94 -18.42 -30.64
CA ALA A 854 41.58 -17.00 -30.54
C ALA A 854 42.81 -16.14 -30.26
N ASN A 855 42.85 -14.93 -30.83
CA ASN A 855 43.87 -13.94 -30.51
C ASN A 855 43.40 -13.03 -29.38
N LEU A 856 43.88 -13.28 -28.17
CA LEU A 856 43.61 -12.50 -26.95
C LEU A 856 44.81 -11.62 -26.55
N SER A 857 45.76 -11.40 -27.46
CA SER A 857 46.98 -10.65 -27.15
C SER A 857 46.64 -9.24 -26.63
N GLY A 858 47.17 -8.87 -25.47
CA GLY A 858 46.88 -7.58 -24.81
C GLY A 858 45.46 -7.39 -24.29
N ALA A 859 44.60 -8.42 -24.29
CA ALA A 859 43.23 -8.30 -23.81
C ALA A 859 43.17 -8.05 -22.29
N TYR A 860 42.16 -7.29 -21.84
CA TYR A 860 41.91 -7.05 -20.42
C TYR A 860 40.88 -8.05 -19.89
N LEU A 861 41.35 -9.10 -19.20
CA LEU A 861 40.53 -10.18 -18.63
C LEU A 861 40.54 -10.19 -17.10
N SER A 862 40.91 -9.08 -16.46
CA SER A 862 41.00 -9.02 -14.99
C SER A 862 39.63 -9.33 -14.36
N GLY A 863 39.59 -10.28 -13.42
CA GLY A 863 38.37 -10.75 -12.77
C GLY A 863 37.40 -11.54 -13.66
N ALA A 864 37.77 -11.90 -14.89
CA ALA A 864 36.90 -12.67 -15.78
C ALA A 864 36.75 -14.12 -15.30
N ASN A 865 35.58 -14.72 -15.55
CA ASN A 865 35.35 -16.15 -15.33
C ASN A 865 35.65 -16.91 -16.62
N LEU A 866 36.75 -17.66 -16.65
CA LEU A 866 37.20 -18.54 -17.73
C LEU A 866 37.14 -20.03 -17.31
N SER A 867 36.36 -20.37 -16.27
CA SER A 867 36.29 -21.74 -15.79
C SER A 867 35.80 -22.67 -16.92
N GLY A 868 36.48 -23.80 -17.09
CA GLY A 868 36.17 -24.78 -18.15
C GLY A 868 36.35 -24.28 -19.59
N ALA A 869 36.89 -23.08 -19.82
CA ALA A 869 37.05 -22.53 -21.17
C ALA A 869 38.08 -23.32 -22.01
N TYR A 870 37.80 -23.47 -23.31
CA TYR A 870 38.72 -24.07 -24.27
C TYR A 870 39.61 -23.00 -24.87
N LEU A 871 40.90 -22.99 -24.53
CA LEU A 871 41.88 -22.00 -24.97
C LEU A 871 43.04 -22.66 -25.75
N SER A 872 42.82 -23.87 -26.29
CA SER A 872 43.83 -24.58 -27.08
C SER A 872 44.22 -23.76 -28.31
N GLY A 873 45.52 -23.50 -28.48
CA GLY A 873 46.04 -22.66 -29.55
C GLY A 873 45.75 -21.15 -29.43
N ALA A 874 45.19 -20.66 -28.31
CA ALA A 874 44.92 -19.23 -28.15
C ALA A 874 46.20 -18.41 -27.90
N TYR A 875 46.26 -17.20 -28.45
CA TYR A 875 47.37 -16.24 -28.26
C TYR A 875 47.08 -15.31 -27.08
N LEU A 876 47.87 -15.41 -26.00
CA LEU A 876 47.65 -14.67 -24.75
C LEU A 876 48.74 -13.63 -24.44
N SER A 877 49.66 -13.35 -25.38
CA SER A 877 50.78 -12.43 -25.14
C SER A 877 50.30 -11.05 -24.66
N GLY A 878 50.73 -10.62 -23.48
CA GLY A 878 50.35 -9.36 -22.84
C GLY A 878 48.93 -9.30 -22.27
N ALA A 879 48.18 -10.40 -22.26
CA ALA A 879 46.83 -10.43 -21.69
C ALA A 879 46.86 -10.29 -20.16
N ASN A 880 45.90 -9.56 -19.59
CA ASN A 880 45.78 -9.36 -18.14
C ASN A 880 44.72 -10.28 -17.53
N LEU A 881 45.16 -11.31 -16.83
CA LEU A 881 44.37 -12.35 -16.14
C LEU A 881 44.34 -12.16 -14.61
N SER A 882 44.72 -10.99 -14.09
CA SER A 882 44.72 -10.71 -12.64
C SER A 882 43.33 -10.96 -12.03
N GLY A 883 43.24 -11.80 -11.00
CA GLY A 883 41.99 -12.20 -10.35
C GLY A 883 41.03 -13.02 -11.22
N ALA A 884 41.43 -13.48 -12.41
CA ALA A 884 40.58 -14.30 -13.28
C ALA A 884 40.44 -15.74 -12.74
N ASN A 885 39.28 -16.36 -12.97
CA ASN A 885 39.05 -17.77 -12.64
C ASN A 885 39.29 -18.64 -13.87
N LEU A 886 40.38 -19.41 -13.92
CA LEU A 886 40.68 -20.35 -15.02
C LEU A 886 40.41 -21.82 -14.65
N ARG A 887 39.70 -22.11 -13.56
CA ARG A 887 39.55 -23.50 -13.09
C ARG A 887 39.07 -24.46 -14.17
N GLY A 888 39.81 -25.54 -14.42
CA GLY A 888 39.48 -26.54 -15.44
C GLY A 888 39.65 -26.08 -16.90
N ALA A 889 40.21 -24.89 -17.15
CA ALA A 889 40.44 -24.40 -18.51
C ALA A 889 41.51 -25.22 -19.24
N ASN A 890 41.41 -25.31 -20.57
CA ASN A 890 42.39 -26.00 -21.40
C ASN A 890 43.29 -25.01 -22.15
N LEU A 891 44.56 -24.89 -21.76
CA LEU A 891 45.55 -24.01 -22.37
C LEU A 891 46.62 -24.77 -23.17
N THR A 892 46.35 -25.92 -23.79
CA THR A 892 47.38 -26.62 -24.60
C THR A 892 47.75 -25.79 -25.85
N SER A 893 48.90 -25.08 -25.83
CA SER A 893 49.44 -24.33 -26.99
C SER A 893 50.95 -24.01 -26.86
N GLU A 894 51.61 -23.80 -27.99
CA GLU A 894 53.06 -23.57 -28.12
C GLU A 894 53.48 -22.09 -27.95
N ASP A 895 52.56 -21.12 -28.05
CA ASP A 895 52.89 -19.68 -28.08
C ASP A 895 52.05 -18.88 -27.07
N LYS A 896 52.42 -18.99 -25.78
CA LYS A 896 51.96 -18.11 -24.71
C LYS A 896 53.05 -17.06 -24.49
N GLY A 897 52.76 -15.80 -24.73
CA GLY A 897 53.68 -14.71 -24.38
C GLY A 897 53.57 -14.34 -22.90
N ASP A 898 54.23 -13.25 -22.50
CA ASP A 898 54.16 -12.71 -21.14
C ASP A 898 52.71 -12.39 -20.76
N ILE A 899 52.09 -13.22 -19.91
CA ILE A 899 50.77 -12.95 -19.32
C ILE A 899 50.92 -12.18 -18.01
N ILE A 900 49.97 -11.29 -17.72
CA ILE A 900 49.89 -10.56 -16.44
C ILE A 900 48.89 -11.29 -15.55
N TRP A 901 49.29 -11.66 -14.33
CA TRP A 901 48.48 -12.39 -13.36
C TRP A 901 48.83 -11.92 -11.93
N ASP A 902 47.98 -12.26 -10.95
CA ASP A 902 48.20 -11.93 -9.53
C ASP A 902 47.87 -13.12 -8.61
N GLU A 903 48.05 -12.94 -7.30
CA GLU A 903 47.78 -13.96 -6.29
C GLU A 903 46.31 -14.43 -6.22
N ASN A 904 45.38 -13.66 -6.81
CA ASN A 904 43.95 -13.97 -6.82
C ASN A 904 43.54 -14.76 -8.07
N THR A 905 44.43 -14.92 -9.06
CA THR A 905 44.16 -15.72 -10.26
C THR A 905 44.05 -17.20 -9.90
N GLN A 906 42.95 -17.85 -10.28
CA GLN A 906 42.66 -19.25 -9.93
C GLN A 906 43.09 -20.19 -11.05
N TRP A 907 44.01 -21.11 -10.76
CA TRP A 907 44.62 -22.03 -11.75
C TRP A 907 44.24 -23.50 -11.56
N ASP A 908 43.33 -23.81 -10.63
CA ASP A 908 43.06 -25.20 -10.23
C ASP A 908 42.57 -26.07 -11.41
N GLY A 909 43.26 -27.17 -11.71
CA GLY A 909 42.86 -28.12 -12.76
C GLY A 909 43.04 -27.60 -14.20
N VAL A 910 43.85 -26.55 -14.40
CA VAL A 910 44.15 -26.04 -15.75
C VAL A 910 45.07 -27.00 -16.51
N ASN A 911 44.65 -27.41 -17.70
CA ASN A 911 45.41 -28.33 -18.56
C ASN A 911 46.39 -27.58 -19.48
N GLY A 912 47.57 -28.16 -19.74
CA GLY A 912 48.54 -27.60 -20.69
C GLY A 912 49.43 -26.47 -20.16
N LEU A 913 49.53 -26.31 -18.83
CA LEU A 913 50.50 -25.39 -18.19
C LEU A 913 51.94 -25.95 -18.17
N GLU A 914 52.09 -27.27 -18.08
CA GLU A 914 53.38 -27.97 -18.01
C GLU A 914 54.22 -27.78 -19.28
N ASN A 915 53.57 -27.84 -20.44
CA ASN A 915 54.23 -27.74 -21.76
C ASN A 915 54.28 -26.31 -22.30
N ALA A 916 53.94 -25.32 -21.49
CA ALA A 916 53.70 -23.97 -21.95
C ALA A 916 54.83 -22.99 -21.64
N THR A 917 54.97 -22.01 -22.55
CA THR A 917 55.83 -20.83 -22.41
C THR A 917 55.19 -19.82 -21.45
N VAL A 918 55.02 -20.16 -20.18
CA VAL A 918 54.54 -19.23 -19.13
C VAL A 918 55.71 -18.65 -18.34
N PRO A 919 55.58 -17.44 -17.74
CA PRO A 919 56.65 -16.83 -16.95
C PRO A 919 57.18 -17.77 -15.85
N GLU A 920 58.50 -17.81 -15.66
CA GLU A 920 59.17 -18.71 -14.71
C GLU A 920 58.61 -18.60 -13.27
N ALA A 921 58.25 -17.38 -12.85
CA ALA A 921 57.63 -17.12 -11.56
C ALA A 921 56.29 -17.85 -11.37
N LEU A 922 55.51 -18.03 -12.44
CA LEU A 922 54.24 -18.77 -12.40
C LEU A 922 54.47 -20.28 -12.31
N LYS A 923 55.48 -20.81 -13.02
CA LYS A 923 55.87 -22.23 -12.90
C LYS A 923 56.30 -22.58 -11.48
N GLN A 924 57.07 -21.69 -10.86
CA GLN A 924 57.50 -21.84 -9.47
C GLN A 924 56.33 -21.77 -8.48
N GLN A 925 55.38 -20.84 -8.68
CA GLN A 925 54.19 -20.74 -7.82
C GLN A 925 53.28 -21.97 -7.91
N LEU A 926 53.16 -22.57 -9.09
CA LEU A 926 52.28 -23.72 -9.35
C LEU A 926 52.96 -25.08 -9.12
N GLY A 927 54.26 -25.11 -8.76
CA GLY A 927 55.01 -26.34 -8.54
C GLY A 927 55.27 -27.16 -9.81
N LEU A 928 55.34 -26.48 -10.97
CA LEU A 928 55.51 -27.09 -12.30
C LEU A 928 56.94 -26.91 -12.87
N ALA A 929 57.88 -26.45 -12.05
CA ALA A 929 59.27 -26.16 -12.41
C ALA A 929 60.19 -27.39 -12.36
#